data_AF-A0A9D8NQI3-F1
#
_entry.id   AF-A0A9D8NQI3-F1
#
_cell.length_a   1.000
_cell.length_b   1.000
_cell.length_c   1.000
_cell.angle_alpha   90.00
_cell.angle_beta   90.00
_cell.angle_gamma   90.00
#
_symmetry.space_group_name_H-M   'P 1'
#
loop_
_entity.id
_entity.type
_entity.pdbx_description
1 polymer ?
#
loop_
_entity_poly.entity_id
_entity_poly.type
_entity_poly.pdbx_seq_one_letter_code
_entity_poly.pdbx_strand_id
1 'polypeptide(L)'
;DVADFSATGLYGGGSYNAPPGIAAVPEPAVPAGLLLAAALAVARRRRRWEAGAATQLLPGSVGGLCCQRGVGGAGATARGPPMSRSTTVLLLAAAAAVLALPTERAGAAGIVDLGLSDEFTISQPVVQIQVGSFGALDLNEYLLDTGASGILAGANSSAELLAKGLVTEATYVDFGVAGPQSTGVSRPYDFFFAGSDGVPRTLPNARMQTSNGNFAFYSGIAGMPLMTGRTVGFDLAAQADMHALRIGVAFDVPLASTLTANQYSVPLTMVRFPATGQQNPTDPLPENAALPFVPVRAQYGATTKAANFLLDTGAQQCILSAAMAFDLGLDVNRNGTLDDEAISFQTVAGVGGSVEIPVLRIDTLAVRTAGDVDLLFRDITVGVIDIDPALPGVLGMNVLNSGWEIHALNTFLGLDPGPPGVFDRVDVDFRSAAQGEMRLTLDGARNALMPQGPLSFAVPAGSQTQTQAQAGYAVVGGTGSLVKSGAGTLVLDAVNTLTGTTVVQAGTLQIAAPNALFGSATIVQHGAALGFSPGVVARLPSITLAGGTLAAGGSLAINGTTGVSRLLIEGGHVTGLPALAITAGGEVRLSGTGGSTLAVKSLRVDRAAGGFLDLGAGAVSIAAGGISRGDLLAGLAAGRAGGDWSGTVGIGSTTAAAACSDGTPRTVGWLEQGDGTVLVAFAAAGDTNLDGLVDILDVSFGAPKPATHRRPKPATMWVVLGGRIVLFGSVGKGRGQVVAV
;
A
#
# COMPACT_ATOMS: atom_id res chain seq x y z
N ASP A 1 -36.56 3.95 18.69
CA ASP A 1 -35.91 3.81 17.37
C ASP A 1 -35.45 2.39 17.07
N VAL A 2 -34.34 1.87 17.64
CA VAL A 2 -33.92 0.47 17.38
C VAL A 2 -34.96 -0.57 17.85
N ALA A 3 -35.62 -0.33 18.99
CA ALA A 3 -36.66 -1.22 19.53
C ALA A 3 -37.99 -1.17 18.74
N ASP A 4 -38.31 -0.04 18.10
CA ASP A 4 -39.49 0.09 17.21
C ASP A 4 -39.25 -0.60 15.87
N PHE A 5 -38.00 -0.61 15.39
CA PHE A 5 -37.61 -1.25 14.13
C PHE A 5 -37.70 -2.78 14.21
N SER A 6 -37.33 -3.37 15.35
CA SER A 6 -37.41 -4.82 15.59
C SER A 6 -38.83 -5.38 15.73
N ALA A 7 -39.85 -4.54 15.91
CA ALA A 7 -41.24 -4.96 16.13
C ALA A 7 -42.05 -5.14 14.83
N THR A 8 -41.49 -4.78 13.66
CA THR A 8 -42.22 -4.72 12.38
C THR A 8 -42.39 -6.05 11.65
N GLY A 9 -41.70 -7.13 12.08
CA GLY A 9 -41.82 -8.44 11.46
C GLY A 9 -41.31 -8.54 10.02
N LEU A 10 -40.57 -7.54 9.53
CA LEU A 10 -39.97 -7.51 8.18
C LEU A 10 -38.58 -8.17 8.15
N TYR A 11 -38.48 -9.42 8.59
CA TYR A 11 -37.36 -10.28 8.20
C TYR A 11 -37.87 -11.70 7.95
N GLY A 12 -38.22 -11.97 6.68
CA GLY A 12 -38.39 -13.32 6.18
C GLY A 12 -37.04 -13.85 5.70
N GLY A 13 -36.58 -14.95 6.30
CA GLY A 13 -35.33 -15.63 5.93
C GLY A 13 -35.37 -16.20 4.52
N GLY A 14 -34.91 -15.42 3.55
CA GLY A 14 -34.58 -15.87 2.20
C GLY A 14 -33.09 -15.76 1.95
N SER A 15 -32.51 -16.79 1.33
CA SER A 15 -31.13 -16.82 0.88
C SER A 15 -30.88 -15.77 -0.21
N TYR A 16 -29.92 -14.86 -0.01
CA TYR A 16 -29.43 -13.94 -1.04
C TYR A 16 -28.03 -14.37 -1.47
N ASN A 17 -27.93 -14.88 -2.71
CA ASN A 17 -26.77 -15.02 -3.63
C ASN A 17 -27.28 -15.92 -4.80
N ALA A 18 -27.09 -15.69 -6.12
CA ALA A 18 -26.05 -15.02 -6.92
C ALA A 18 -26.57 -14.64 -8.38
N PRO A 19 -25.74 -14.31 -9.42
CA PRO A 19 -25.44 -12.97 -10.02
C PRO A 19 -25.72 -12.89 -11.57
N PRO A 20 -25.20 -11.95 -12.42
CA PRO A 20 -24.75 -10.54 -12.27
C PRO A 20 -25.38 -9.56 -13.34
N GLY A 21 -25.13 -8.26 -13.19
CA GLY A 21 -25.30 -7.19 -14.20
C GLY A 21 -24.82 -5.85 -13.64
N ILE A 22 -23.75 -5.25 -14.17
CA ILE A 22 -23.13 -4.03 -13.61
C ILE A 22 -23.57 -2.76 -14.37
N ALA A 23 -23.97 -1.72 -13.63
CA ALA A 23 -23.82 -0.33 -14.05
C ALA A 23 -23.39 0.61 -12.91
N ALA A 24 -22.35 1.39 -13.21
CA ALA A 24 -21.78 2.58 -12.54
C ALA A 24 -21.25 2.41 -11.10
N VAL A 25 -20.04 2.94 -10.92
CA VAL A 25 -19.19 2.80 -9.73
C VAL A 25 -19.14 4.13 -8.93
N PRO A 26 -18.81 4.09 -7.63
CA PRO A 26 -19.12 5.14 -6.68
C PRO A 26 -18.35 6.48 -6.82
N GLU A 27 -19.05 7.62 -6.68
CA GLU A 27 -18.54 8.99 -6.51
C GLU A 27 -18.70 9.58 -5.09
N PRO A 28 -17.66 10.07 -4.40
CA PRO A 28 -17.82 10.80 -3.15
C PRO A 28 -18.66 12.08 -3.18
N ALA A 29 -19.54 12.24 -2.20
CA ALA A 29 -20.24 13.51 -1.94
C ALA A 29 -19.28 14.52 -1.28
N VAL A 30 -18.51 15.28 -2.06
CA VAL A 30 -17.68 16.36 -1.51
C VAL A 30 -18.57 17.55 -1.08
N PRO A 31 -18.42 18.08 0.15
CA PRO A 31 -19.18 19.25 0.58
C PRO A 31 -18.84 20.49 -0.27
N ALA A 32 -19.89 21.24 -0.62
CA ALA A 32 -19.98 22.31 -1.63
C ALA A 32 -18.97 23.50 -1.57
N GLY A 33 -17.95 23.46 -0.72
CA GLY A 33 -17.02 24.57 -0.50
C GLY A 33 -16.05 24.85 -1.64
N LEU A 34 -15.64 23.83 -2.42
CA LEU A 34 -14.67 23.99 -3.51
C LEU A 34 -15.31 24.32 -4.88
N LEU A 35 -16.61 24.04 -5.06
CA LEU A 35 -17.35 24.32 -6.31
C LEU A 35 -17.72 25.80 -6.49
N LEU A 36 -17.69 26.60 -5.42
CA LEU A 36 -18.07 28.01 -5.47
C LEU A 36 -17.09 28.86 -6.31
N ALA A 37 -15.82 28.42 -6.45
CA ALA A 37 -14.81 29.13 -7.23
C ALA A 37 -15.03 29.02 -8.77
N ALA A 38 -15.53 27.88 -9.25
CA ALA A 38 -15.78 27.65 -10.68
C ALA A 38 -17.12 28.22 -11.15
N ALA A 39 -18.17 28.14 -10.32
CA ALA A 39 -19.48 28.73 -10.63
C ALA A 39 -19.42 30.27 -10.75
N LEU A 40 -18.57 30.93 -9.95
CA LEU A 40 -18.33 32.38 -10.03
C LEU A 40 -17.56 32.78 -11.31
N ALA A 41 -16.77 31.89 -11.90
CA ALA A 41 -16.05 32.14 -13.16
C ALA A 41 -16.98 31.99 -14.38
N VAL A 42 -17.90 31.01 -14.38
CA VAL A 42 -18.88 30.81 -15.45
C VAL A 42 -19.97 31.90 -15.44
N ALA A 43 -20.44 32.31 -14.26
CA ALA A 43 -21.39 33.41 -14.13
C ALA A 43 -20.81 34.77 -14.58
N ARG A 44 -19.48 34.96 -14.52
CA ARG A 44 -18.78 36.14 -15.04
C ARG A 44 -18.57 36.13 -16.57
N ARG A 45 -18.57 34.96 -17.23
CA ARG A 45 -18.40 34.85 -18.69
C ARG A 45 -19.72 35.00 -19.47
N ARG A 46 -20.86 34.54 -18.94
CA ARG A 46 -22.17 34.73 -19.61
C ARG A 46 -22.62 36.20 -19.68
N ARG A 47 -22.22 37.05 -18.72
CA ARG A 47 -22.55 38.51 -18.77
C ARG A 47 -21.72 39.33 -19.76
N ARG A 48 -20.68 38.77 -20.39
CA ARG A 48 -19.85 39.50 -21.36
C ARG A 48 -20.12 39.14 -22.83
N TRP A 49 -20.99 38.17 -23.09
CA TRP A 49 -21.35 37.76 -24.46
C TRP A 49 -22.74 38.23 -24.93
N GLU A 50 -23.56 38.81 -24.04
CA GLU A 50 -24.86 39.41 -24.41
C GLU A 50 -24.82 40.94 -24.60
N ALA A 51 -23.65 41.56 -24.58
CA ALA A 51 -23.48 42.99 -24.85
C ALA A 51 -22.39 43.22 -25.91
N GLY A 52 -22.73 43.09 -27.20
CA GLY A 52 -21.80 43.53 -28.24
C GLY A 52 -21.99 42.97 -29.65
N ALA A 53 -23.22 42.84 -30.16
CA ALA A 53 -23.45 42.75 -31.60
C ALA A 53 -24.12 44.03 -32.09
N ALA A 54 -23.33 45.00 -32.58
CA ALA A 54 -23.81 46.03 -33.50
C ALA A 54 -22.65 46.75 -34.24
N THR A 55 -22.60 46.53 -35.56
CA THR A 55 -22.23 47.48 -36.64
C THR A 55 -20.77 47.83 -36.97
N GLN A 56 -20.36 47.33 -38.15
CA GLN A 56 -19.62 47.96 -39.27
C GLN A 56 -18.69 49.17 -39.04
N LEU A 57 -17.43 49.06 -39.53
CA LEU A 57 -16.82 49.83 -40.65
C LEU A 57 -15.27 49.80 -40.58
N LEU A 58 -14.63 49.45 -41.71
CA LEU A 58 -13.23 49.75 -42.05
C LEU A 58 -13.09 51.24 -42.47
N PRO A 59 -11.89 51.78 -42.81
CA PRO A 59 -10.49 51.54 -42.38
C PRO A 59 -9.76 52.87 -42.00
N GLY A 60 -8.52 52.81 -41.50
CA GLY A 60 -7.72 54.03 -41.29
C GLY A 60 -6.25 53.79 -40.92
N SER A 61 -5.39 53.99 -41.91
CA SER A 61 -3.93 54.16 -41.87
C SER A 61 -3.44 55.23 -40.89
N VAL A 62 -2.17 55.13 -40.43
CA VAL A 62 -1.07 56.12 -40.61
C VAL A 62 0.01 55.96 -39.51
N GLY A 63 1.26 55.79 -39.97
CA GLY A 63 2.51 56.38 -39.42
C GLY A 63 2.99 55.87 -38.06
N GLY A 64 4.25 55.51 -37.85
CA GLY A 64 5.49 55.92 -38.50
C GLY A 64 6.52 56.34 -37.44
N LEU A 65 7.80 56.26 -37.83
CA LEU A 65 9.05 56.60 -37.12
C LEU A 65 9.60 55.52 -36.17
N CYS A 66 10.76 54.86 -36.41
CA CYS A 66 12.07 55.19 -37.01
C CYS A 66 13.15 55.53 -35.96
N CYS A 67 14.17 54.66 -35.86
CA CYS A 67 15.62 54.92 -35.99
C CYS A 67 16.35 53.61 -35.56
N GLN A 68 16.99 52.81 -36.46
CA GLN A 68 18.32 52.98 -37.09
C GLN A 68 19.46 53.22 -36.08
N ARG A 69 20.66 52.62 -36.11
CA ARG A 69 21.57 51.91 -37.07
C ARG A 69 22.72 51.32 -36.20
N GLY A 70 23.67 50.45 -36.58
CA GLY A 70 24.15 49.78 -37.81
C GLY A 70 25.25 48.77 -37.38
N VAL A 71 25.47 47.60 -37.99
CA VAL A 71 26.09 47.21 -39.29
C VAL A 71 27.64 47.13 -39.31
N GLY A 72 28.14 45.94 -39.70
CA GLY A 72 29.35 45.66 -40.51
C GLY A 72 30.56 45.05 -39.76
N GLY A 73 31.31 44.04 -40.20
CA GLY A 73 31.37 43.24 -41.44
C GLY A 73 32.83 42.78 -41.76
N ALA A 74 33.01 41.47 -42.08
CA ALA A 74 33.99 40.81 -42.98
C ALA A 74 35.54 40.74 -42.73
N GLY A 75 36.13 39.51 -42.87
CA GLY A 75 37.13 39.19 -43.92
C GLY A 75 38.59 38.76 -43.64
N ALA A 76 38.91 37.47 -43.90
CA ALA A 76 40.06 36.89 -44.69
C ALA A 76 41.49 36.54 -44.12
N THR A 77 41.81 35.20 -44.17
CA THR A 77 42.98 34.41 -44.70
C THR A 77 44.49 34.64 -44.39
N ALA A 78 45.27 33.58 -44.06
CA ALA A 78 46.31 32.89 -44.91
C ALA A 78 47.49 32.10 -44.20
N ARG A 79 47.77 30.86 -44.70
CA ARG A 79 49.07 30.10 -44.95
C ARG A 79 49.94 29.38 -43.85
N GLY A 80 50.35 28.11 -44.12
CA GLY A 80 51.36 27.22 -43.45
C GLY A 80 52.82 27.34 -44.00
N PRO A 81 53.85 26.40 -43.88
CA PRO A 81 53.88 24.89 -43.87
C PRO A 81 55.06 24.24 -42.99
N PRO A 82 55.79 23.08 -43.28
CA PRO A 82 55.48 21.62 -43.51
C PRO A 82 56.39 20.54 -42.75
N MET A 83 56.20 19.23 -43.11
CA MET A 83 57.07 17.99 -43.00
C MET A 83 56.93 17.04 -41.77
N SER A 84 57.07 15.69 -41.79
CA SER A 84 57.17 14.59 -42.79
C SER A 84 57.39 13.21 -42.08
N ARG A 85 56.65 12.14 -42.46
CA ARG A 85 56.94 10.65 -42.49
C ARG A 85 57.37 9.92 -41.17
N SER A 86 56.91 8.72 -40.79
CA SER A 86 56.93 7.44 -41.54
C SER A 86 56.26 6.22 -40.83
N THR A 87 55.55 5.37 -41.61
CA THR A 87 55.43 3.86 -41.60
C THR A 87 54.75 3.10 -40.41
N THR A 88 53.48 2.65 -40.53
CA THR A 88 52.94 1.28 -40.86
C THR A 88 53.06 0.24 -39.73
N VAL A 89 51.97 -0.38 -39.21
CA VAL A 89 51.44 -1.72 -39.62
C VAL A 89 49.96 -1.91 -39.20
N LEU A 90 49.20 -2.49 -40.16
CA LEU A 90 47.85 -3.10 -40.17
C LEU A 90 47.11 -3.40 -38.84
N LEU A 91 45.82 -3.03 -38.81
CA LEU A 91 44.74 -3.88 -38.31
C LEU A 91 43.43 -3.56 -39.06
N LEU A 92 42.81 -4.60 -39.63
CA LEU A 92 41.59 -4.55 -40.43
C LEU A 92 40.43 -3.92 -39.65
N ALA A 93 39.81 -2.88 -40.21
CA ALA A 93 38.49 -2.41 -39.81
C ALA A 93 37.44 -3.05 -40.72
N ALA A 94 36.73 -4.06 -40.21
CA ALA A 94 35.48 -4.50 -40.80
C ALA A 94 34.37 -3.52 -40.43
N ALA A 95 33.80 -2.85 -41.43
CA ALA A 95 32.61 -2.05 -41.27
C ALA A 95 31.41 -2.95 -40.93
N ALA A 96 30.87 -2.81 -39.73
CA ALA A 96 29.51 -3.24 -39.42
C ALA A 96 28.65 -1.99 -39.30
N ALA A 97 27.86 -1.72 -40.33
CA ALA A 97 26.72 -0.83 -40.25
C ALA A 97 25.77 -1.39 -39.19
N VAL A 98 25.70 -0.76 -38.02
CA VAL A 98 24.66 -1.04 -37.04
C VAL A 98 23.38 -0.43 -37.60
N LEU A 99 22.56 -1.26 -38.25
CA LEU A 99 21.13 -0.96 -38.36
C LEU A 99 20.63 -0.75 -36.94
N ALA A 100 20.18 0.47 -36.63
CA ALA A 100 19.35 0.74 -35.48
C ALA A 100 18.00 0.05 -35.71
N LEU A 101 17.93 -1.23 -35.33
CA LEU A 101 16.65 -1.89 -35.09
C LEU A 101 16.04 -1.23 -33.83
N PRO A 102 14.71 -1.01 -33.80
CA PRO A 102 14.06 -0.55 -32.59
C PRO A 102 14.32 -1.61 -31.51
N THR A 103 14.93 -1.21 -30.40
CA THR A 103 15.01 -2.04 -29.22
C THR A 103 13.59 -2.16 -28.67
N GLU A 104 12.85 -3.19 -29.09
CA GLU A 104 11.77 -3.73 -28.26
C GLU A 104 12.38 -3.96 -26.87
N ARG A 105 11.72 -3.46 -25.83
CA ARG A 105 12.13 -3.66 -24.44
C ARG A 105 11.85 -5.13 -24.10
N ALA A 106 12.72 -6.01 -24.58
CA ALA A 106 12.64 -7.44 -24.33
C ALA A 106 12.87 -7.71 -22.83
N GLY A 107 11.83 -8.15 -22.13
CA GLY A 107 11.91 -9.05 -20.97
C GLY A 107 12.76 -8.61 -19.77
N ALA A 108 12.59 -7.40 -19.26
CA ALA A 108 13.10 -7.05 -17.93
C ALA A 108 11.94 -6.99 -16.94
N ALA A 109 11.74 -8.06 -16.17
CA ALA A 109 10.88 -8.01 -15.00
C ALA A 109 11.38 -6.89 -14.07
N GLY A 110 10.49 -6.00 -13.64
CA GLY A 110 10.92 -4.82 -12.89
C GLY A 110 9.77 -4.02 -12.29
N ILE A 111 10.10 -2.99 -11.54
CA ILE A 111 9.12 -2.08 -10.94
C ILE A 111 9.48 -0.66 -11.36
N VAL A 112 8.50 0.16 -11.72
CA VAL A 112 8.65 1.61 -11.81
C VAL A 112 7.85 2.21 -10.66
N ASP A 113 8.52 2.90 -9.74
CA ASP A 113 7.86 3.60 -8.64
C ASP A 113 7.28 4.91 -9.17
N LEU A 114 5.96 5.02 -9.15
CA LEU A 114 5.23 6.19 -9.61
C LEU A 114 5.01 7.22 -8.49
N GLY A 115 5.35 6.87 -7.25
CA GLY A 115 5.20 7.71 -6.08
C GLY A 115 3.89 7.46 -5.34
N LEU A 116 3.43 8.50 -4.65
CA LEU A 116 2.11 8.52 -4.01
C LEU A 116 1.03 8.69 -5.07
N SER A 117 -0.15 8.12 -4.84
CA SER A 117 -1.35 8.51 -5.59
C SER A 117 -2.05 9.68 -4.91
N ASP A 118 -2.99 10.28 -5.64
CA ASP A 118 -3.91 11.23 -5.02
C ASP A 118 -4.93 10.43 -4.18
N GLU A 119 -5.48 11.06 -3.13
CA GLU A 119 -6.49 10.40 -2.30
C GLU A 119 -7.83 10.26 -3.03
N PHE A 120 -8.17 11.24 -3.87
CA PHE A 120 -9.35 11.27 -4.73
C PHE A 120 -9.07 12.16 -5.95
N THR A 121 -9.81 11.96 -7.04
CA THR A 121 -9.82 12.90 -8.19
C THR A 121 -11.06 13.82 -8.15
N ILE A 122 -10.92 15.05 -8.63
CA ILE A 122 -12.06 15.95 -8.92
C ILE A 122 -12.44 15.98 -10.42
N SER A 123 -11.58 15.48 -11.30
CA SER A 123 -11.75 15.52 -12.75
C SER A 123 -11.87 14.11 -13.32
N GLN A 124 -12.84 13.96 -14.23
CA GLN A 124 -13.14 12.72 -14.93
C GLN A 124 -13.45 13.05 -16.40
N PRO A 125 -13.22 12.12 -17.34
CA PRO A 125 -13.43 12.39 -18.75
C PRO A 125 -14.92 12.55 -19.07
N VAL A 126 -15.25 13.56 -19.87
CA VAL A 126 -16.63 13.84 -20.29
C VAL A 126 -16.73 13.93 -21.80
N VAL A 127 -17.92 13.65 -22.33
CA VAL A 127 -18.25 13.77 -23.75
C VAL A 127 -19.50 14.60 -23.95
N GLN A 128 -19.52 15.36 -25.04
CA GLN A 128 -20.72 16.04 -25.49
C GLN A 128 -21.63 15.04 -26.19
N ILE A 129 -22.93 15.09 -25.91
CA ILE A 129 -23.92 14.15 -26.47
C ILE A 129 -25.12 14.88 -27.08
N GLN A 130 -25.73 14.23 -28.06
CA GLN A 130 -27.03 14.58 -28.63
C GLN A 130 -27.78 13.30 -29.01
N VAL A 131 -29.09 13.27 -28.78
CA VAL A 131 -29.94 12.10 -29.04
C VAL A 131 -30.92 12.40 -30.16
N GLY A 132 -30.87 11.60 -31.23
CA GLY A 132 -31.73 11.72 -32.39
C GLY A 132 -31.82 13.15 -32.94
N SER A 133 -33.00 13.52 -33.39
CA SER A 133 -33.30 14.87 -33.90
C SER A 133 -33.85 15.81 -32.83
N PHE A 134 -33.63 15.54 -31.54
CA PHE A 134 -34.21 16.34 -30.43
C PHE A 134 -33.50 17.68 -30.20
N GLY A 135 -32.40 17.93 -30.90
CA GLY A 135 -31.56 19.12 -30.72
C GLY A 135 -30.65 19.01 -29.48
N ALA A 136 -29.98 20.12 -29.15
CA ALA A 136 -29.12 20.17 -27.98
C ALA A 136 -29.96 20.07 -26.68
N LEU A 137 -29.39 19.37 -25.70
CA LEU A 137 -29.88 19.37 -24.32
C LEU A 137 -29.35 20.60 -23.59
N ASP A 138 -30.08 21.07 -22.58
CA ASP A 138 -29.65 22.16 -21.71
C ASP A 138 -28.36 21.80 -20.96
N LEU A 139 -28.21 20.51 -20.63
CA LEU A 139 -26.97 19.91 -20.15
C LEU A 139 -26.61 18.71 -21.03
N ASN A 140 -25.68 18.92 -21.96
CA ASN A 140 -25.32 17.95 -22.99
C ASN A 140 -23.99 17.25 -22.73
N GLU A 141 -23.51 17.22 -21.49
CA GLU A 141 -22.24 16.59 -21.11
C GLU A 141 -22.48 15.37 -20.22
N TYR A 142 -22.04 14.22 -20.69
CA TYR A 142 -22.11 12.96 -19.97
C TYR A 142 -20.70 12.51 -19.55
N LEU A 143 -20.61 11.87 -18.40
CA LEU A 143 -19.40 11.21 -17.92
C LEU A 143 -19.06 10.05 -18.85
N LEU A 144 -17.85 10.03 -19.41
CA LEU A 144 -17.37 8.92 -20.20
C LEU A 144 -16.82 7.84 -19.26
N ASP A 145 -17.55 6.73 -19.13
CA ASP A 145 -17.38 5.80 -18.03
C ASP A 145 -17.06 4.39 -18.53
N THR A 146 -15.84 3.92 -18.29
CA THR A 146 -15.43 2.55 -18.64
C THR A 146 -16.01 1.49 -17.70
N GLY A 147 -16.51 1.87 -16.52
CA GLY A 147 -17.22 1.01 -15.57
C GLY A 147 -18.70 0.82 -15.88
N ALA A 148 -19.27 1.64 -16.75
CA ALA A 148 -20.67 1.52 -17.18
C ALA A 148 -20.81 0.67 -18.45
N SER A 149 -21.65 -0.37 -18.35
CA SER A 149 -21.89 -1.27 -19.47
C SER A 149 -22.85 -0.70 -20.52
N GLY A 150 -23.70 0.27 -20.14
CA GLY A 150 -24.72 0.88 -20.98
C GLY A 150 -24.63 2.41 -21.10
N ILE A 151 -25.72 3.03 -21.58
CA ILE A 151 -25.86 4.48 -21.71
C ILE A 151 -27.04 4.93 -20.85
N LEU A 152 -26.82 5.89 -19.96
CA LEU A 152 -27.80 6.24 -18.93
C LEU A 152 -27.97 7.76 -18.79
N ALA A 153 -29.19 8.26 -18.99
CA ALA A 153 -29.51 9.66 -18.68
C ALA A 153 -29.82 9.83 -17.18
N GLY A 154 -29.22 10.83 -16.54
CA GLY A 154 -29.61 11.28 -15.20
C GLY A 154 -31.02 11.85 -15.16
N ALA A 155 -31.55 12.14 -13.96
CA ALA A 155 -32.94 12.58 -13.78
C ALA A 155 -33.32 13.80 -14.62
N ASN A 156 -32.48 14.84 -14.59
CA ASN A 156 -32.73 16.08 -15.34
C ASN A 156 -32.68 15.84 -16.86
N SER A 157 -31.67 15.10 -17.33
CA SER A 157 -31.52 14.79 -18.76
C SER A 157 -32.64 13.87 -19.25
N SER A 158 -33.08 12.92 -18.43
CA SER A 158 -34.22 12.06 -18.70
C SER A 158 -35.51 12.86 -18.83
N ALA A 159 -35.79 13.75 -17.88
CA ALA A 159 -36.97 14.60 -17.91
C ALA A 159 -36.99 15.50 -19.16
N GLU A 160 -35.85 16.08 -19.52
CA GLU A 160 -35.71 16.91 -20.72
C GLU A 160 -35.92 16.10 -22.01
N LEU A 161 -35.28 14.93 -22.12
CA LEU A 161 -35.43 14.04 -23.28
C LEU A 161 -36.87 13.57 -23.47
N LEU A 162 -37.54 13.16 -22.38
CA LEU A 162 -38.94 12.75 -22.40
C LEU A 162 -39.85 13.93 -22.81
N ALA A 163 -39.58 15.14 -22.30
CA ALA A 163 -40.31 16.36 -22.70
C ALA A 163 -40.12 16.71 -24.19
N LYS A 164 -38.96 16.38 -24.76
CA LYS A 164 -38.66 16.54 -26.21
C LYS A 164 -39.18 15.38 -27.07
N GLY A 165 -39.85 14.39 -26.48
CA GLY A 165 -40.52 13.31 -27.21
C GLY A 165 -39.70 12.00 -27.31
N LEU A 166 -38.72 11.79 -26.43
CA LEU A 166 -38.13 10.47 -26.25
C LEU A 166 -39.19 9.48 -25.74
N VAL A 167 -39.21 8.27 -26.31
CA VAL A 167 -40.16 7.20 -25.97
C VAL A 167 -39.41 6.04 -25.35
N THR A 168 -39.88 5.57 -24.18
CA THR A 168 -39.45 4.33 -23.55
C THR A 168 -40.41 3.19 -23.87
N GLU A 169 -39.86 1.99 -24.11
CA GLU A 169 -40.60 0.79 -24.55
C GLU A 169 -40.65 -0.31 -23.48
N ALA A 170 -39.73 -0.26 -22.50
CA ALA A 170 -39.66 -1.23 -21.42
C ALA A 170 -39.07 -0.62 -20.15
N THR A 171 -39.14 -1.41 -19.08
CA THR A 171 -38.44 -1.15 -17.82
C THR A 171 -37.28 -2.12 -17.68
N TYR A 172 -36.14 -1.62 -17.21
CA TYR A 172 -34.95 -2.40 -16.90
C TYR A 172 -34.47 -2.04 -15.49
N VAL A 173 -34.23 -3.04 -14.66
CA VAL A 173 -33.70 -2.85 -13.30
C VAL A 173 -32.19 -2.96 -13.35
N ASP A 174 -31.53 -1.83 -13.17
CA ASP A 174 -30.09 -1.76 -13.11
C ASP A 174 -29.59 -1.94 -11.68
N PHE A 175 -28.35 -2.42 -11.51
CA PHE A 175 -27.75 -2.61 -10.19
C PHE A 175 -26.45 -1.82 -10.12
N GLY A 176 -26.37 -0.94 -9.13
CA GLY A 176 -25.17 -0.17 -8.84
C GLY A 176 -24.87 -0.10 -7.36
N VAL A 177 -24.00 0.85 -7.03
CA VAL A 177 -23.41 1.13 -5.72
C VAL A 177 -24.37 1.05 -4.53
N ALA A 178 -25.60 1.54 -4.67
CA ALA A 178 -26.56 1.59 -3.57
C ALA A 178 -27.82 0.73 -3.83
N GLY A 179 -27.69 -0.28 -4.70
CA GLY A 179 -28.71 -1.29 -4.94
C GLY A 179 -29.48 -1.11 -6.25
N PRO A 180 -30.62 -1.83 -6.41
CA PRO A 180 -31.37 -1.85 -7.65
C PRO A 180 -32.06 -0.53 -7.94
N GLN A 181 -32.04 -0.12 -9.21
CA GLN A 181 -32.71 1.07 -9.70
C GLN A 181 -33.53 0.76 -10.96
N SER A 182 -34.81 1.11 -10.94
CA SER A 182 -35.65 0.99 -12.13
C SER A 182 -35.36 2.11 -13.13
N THR A 183 -35.11 1.73 -14.38
CA THR A 183 -34.83 2.62 -15.51
C THR A 183 -35.76 2.30 -16.68
N GLY A 184 -36.06 3.30 -17.50
CA GLY A 184 -36.80 3.10 -18.75
C GLY A 184 -35.85 2.82 -19.91
N VAL A 185 -36.15 1.83 -20.74
CA VAL A 185 -35.38 1.53 -21.97
C VAL A 185 -36.00 2.28 -23.13
N SER A 186 -35.23 3.15 -23.79
CA SER A 186 -35.72 3.91 -24.94
C SER A 186 -36.01 3.01 -26.15
N ARG A 187 -36.84 3.49 -27.08
CA ARG A 187 -36.78 3.01 -28.48
C ARG A 187 -35.39 3.30 -29.07
N PRO A 188 -35.00 2.69 -30.20
CA PRO A 188 -33.71 2.98 -30.83
C PRO A 188 -33.65 4.43 -31.33
N TYR A 189 -32.54 5.12 -31.06
CA TYR A 189 -32.22 6.44 -31.57
C TYR A 189 -30.74 6.51 -31.97
N ASP A 190 -30.40 7.39 -32.91
CA ASP A 190 -29.00 7.71 -33.17
C ASP A 190 -28.43 8.53 -32.02
N PHE A 191 -27.32 8.07 -31.46
CA PHE A 191 -26.59 8.75 -30.41
C PHE A 191 -25.38 9.47 -31.00
N PHE A 192 -25.42 10.79 -31.03
CA PHE A 192 -24.31 11.62 -31.48
C PHE A 192 -23.43 11.99 -30.29
N PHE A 193 -22.12 11.92 -30.46
CA PHE A 193 -21.18 12.28 -29.40
C PHE A 193 -19.88 12.84 -29.96
N ALA A 194 -19.21 13.68 -29.17
CA ALA A 194 -17.89 14.21 -29.47
C ALA A 194 -17.04 14.29 -28.21
N GLY A 195 -15.74 14.05 -28.36
CA GLY A 195 -14.76 14.33 -27.33
C GLY A 195 -14.43 15.83 -27.25
N SER A 196 -13.36 16.17 -26.54
CA SER A 196 -12.87 17.55 -26.47
C SER A 196 -12.28 18.04 -27.80
N ASP A 197 -11.97 17.13 -28.73
CA ASP A 197 -11.55 17.45 -30.09
C ASP A 197 -12.70 17.98 -30.97
N GLY A 198 -13.94 17.87 -30.51
CA GLY A 198 -15.13 18.32 -31.23
C GLY A 198 -15.47 17.49 -32.48
N VAL A 199 -14.80 16.35 -32.70
CA VAL A 199 -15.02 15.50 -33.88
C VAL A 199 -16.27 14.66 -33.65
N PRO A 200 -17.36 14.88 -34.42
CA PRO A 200 -18.63 14.21 -34.17
C PRO A 200 -18.58 12.73 -34.58
N ARG A 201 -19.20 11.89 -33.76
CA ARG A 201 -19.37 10.45 -33.94
C ARG A 201 -20.83 10.09 -33.75
N THR A 202 -21.22 8.95 -34.32
CA THR A 202 -22.58 8.43 -34.20
C THR A 202 -22.55 6.96 -33.80
N LEU A 203 -23.33 6.62 -32.79
CA LEU A 203 -23.74 5.26 -32.47
C LEU A 203 -25.19 5.09 -32.96
N PRO A 204 -25.42 4.46 -34.12
CA PRO A 204 -26.74 4.39 -34.72
C PRO A 204 -27.63 3.39 -33.99
N ASN A 205 -28.93 3.66 -33.96
CA ASN A 205 -29.96 2.75 -33.41
C ASN A 205 -29.70 2.28 -31.96
N ALA A 206 -29.13 3.13 -31.11
CA ALA A 206 -28.86 2.82 -29.71
C ALA A 206 -30.12 2.91 -28.85
N ARG A 207 -30.25 2.01 -27.89
CA ARG A 207 -31.22 2.09 -26.79
C ARG A 207 -30.52 2.57 -25.53
N MET A 208 -30.94 3.73 -25.03
CA MET A 208 -30.43 4.29 -23.78
C MET A 208 -31.41 4.01 -22.64
N GLN A 209 -30.90 4.12 -21.42
CA GLN A 209 -31.69 4.09 -20.20
C GLN A 209 -32.04 5.52 -19.76
N THR A 210 -33.27 5.72 -19.31
CA THR A 210 -33.73 6.93 -18.62
C THR A 210 -33.95 6.62 -17.15
N SER A 211 -33.59 7.54 -16.27
CA SER A 211 -33.60 7.34 -14.82
C SER A 211 -34.24 8.52 -14.10
N ASN A 212 -34.80 8.27 -12.91
CA ASN A 212 -35.22 9.31 -11.97
C ASN A 212 -34.15 9.65 -10.92
N GLY A 213 -33.03 8.92 -10.89
CA GLY A 213 -31.87 9.15 -10.04
C GLY A 213 -30.83 10.08 -10.67
N ASN A 214 -30.05 10.74 -9.82
CA ASN A 214 -28.90 11.56 -10.22
C ASN A 214 -27.61 10.79 -9.97
N PHE A 215 -26.65 10.94 -10.90
CA PHE A 215 -25.34 10.32 -10.85
C PHE A 215 -24.32 11.44 -10.60
N ALA A 216 -24.35 11.91 -9.34
CA ALA A 216 -23.58 13.03 -8.84
C ALA A 216 -23.73 14.33 -9.68
N PHE A 217 -22.63 14.93 -10.15
CA PHE A 217 -22.63 16.23 -10.84
C PHE A 217 -22.90 16.12 -12.35
N TYR A 218 -22.91 14.91 -12.92
CA TYR A 218 -23.05 14.71 -14.36
C TYR A 218 -24.51 14.53 -14.78
N SER A 219 -24.81 14.93 -16.03
CA SER A 219 -26.18 14.85 -16.57
C SER A 219 -26.56 13.46 -17.07
N GLY A 220 -25.57 12.57 -17.17
CA GLY A 220 -25.73 11.18 -17.56
C GLY A 220 -24.37 10.50 -17.68
N ILE A 221 -24.42 9.21 -17.99
CA ILE A 221 -23.29 8.31 -18.13
C ILE A 221 -23.26 7.81 -19.58
N ALA A 222 -22.12 8.02 -20.23
CA ALA A 222 -21.76 7.52 -21.54
C ALA A 222 -20.82 6.32 -21.36
N GLY A 223 -21.40 5.12 -21.27
CA GLY A 223 -20.62 3.91 -21.00
C GLY A 223 -19.89 3.32 -22.20
N MET A 224 -19.44 2.08 -22.02
CA MET A 224 -18.69 1.28 -22.99
C MET A 224 -19.29 1.17 -24.42
N PRO A 225 -20.62 1.28 -24.67
CA PRO A 225 -21.14 1.28 -26.04
C PRO A 225 -20.59 2.41 -26.92
N LEU A 226 -20.23 3.57 -26.36
CA LEU A 226 -19.62 4.67 -27.13
C LEU A 226 -18.14 4.41 -27.46
N MET A 227 -17.49 3.55 -26.68
CA MET A 227 -16.04 3.26 -26.76
C MET A 227 -15.72 1.96 -27.48
N THR A 228 -16.67 1.03 -27.58
CA THR A 228 -16.47 -0.27 -28.22
C THR A 228 -16.20 -0.12 -29.72
N GLY A 229 -15.29 -0.94 -30.27
CA GLY A 229 -14.98 -0.95 -31.69
C GLY A 229 -14.01 0.14 -32.15
N ARG A 230 -13.40 0.88 -31.22
CA ARG A 230 -12.50 2.00 -31.50
C ARG A 230 -11.38 2.13 -30.46
N THR A 231 -10.46 3.03 -30.72
CA THR A 231 -9.47 3.50 -29.74
C THR A 231 -9.97 4.79 -29.10
N VAL A 232 -9.60 5.03 -27.84
CA VAL A 232 -9.99 6.21 -27.07
C VAL A 232 -8.74 6.76 -26.41
N GLY A 233 -8.47 8.05 -26.57
CA GLY A 233 -7.34 8.73 -25.95
C GLY A 233 -7.80 9.70 -24.88
N PHE A 234 -7.15 9.65 -23.74
CA PHE A 234 -7.28 10.56 -22.61
C PHE A 234 -5.99 11.39 -22.49
N ASP A 235 -6.09 12.68 -22.78
CA ASP A 235 -5.03 13.66 -22.56
C ASP A 235 -5.17 14.24 -21.15
N LEU A 236 -4.37 13.73 -20.24
CA LEU A 236 -4.41 14.10 -18.82
C LEU A 236 -3.65 15.40 -18.56
N ALA A 237 -2.59 15.66 -19.36
CA ALA A 237 -1.85 16.91 -19.30
C ALA A 237 -2.71 18.14 -19.63
N ALA A 238 -3.81 17.97 -20.39
CA ALA A 238 -4.79 19.01 -20.63
C ALA A 238 -5.40 19.60 -19.33
N GLN A 239 -5.39 18.85 -18.23
CA GLN A 239 -5.85 19.32 -16.92
C GLN A 239 -4.97 20.44 -16.34
N ALA A 240 -3.74 20.61 -16.84
CA ALA A 240 -2.88 21.73 -16.45
C ALA A 240 -3.50 23.10 -16.81
N ASP A 241 -4.42 23.15 -17.79
CA ASP A 241 -5.23 24.34 -18.02
C ASP A 241 -6.37 24.43 -16.99
N MET A 242 -6.15 25.26 -15.99
CA MET A 242 -7.10 25.57 -14.93
C MET A 242 -8.44 26.19 -15.39
N HIS A 243 -8.53 26.71 -16.63
CA HIS A 243 -9.80 27.19 -17.18
C HIS A 243 -10.68 26.05 -17.70
N ALA A 244 -10.08 24.88 -17.93
CA ALA A 244 -10.74 23.67 -18.36
C ALA A 244 -10.87 22.65 -17.23
N LEU A 245 -9.79 22.42 -16.45
CA LEU A 245 -9.66 21.34 -15.44
C LEU A 245 -10.24 20.02 -15.93
N ARG A 246 -9.96 19.71 -17.20
CA ARG A 246 -10.61 18.64 -17.95
C ARG A 246 -9.59 17.77 -18.61
N ILE A 247 -9.89 16.48 -18.55
CA ILE A 247 -9.22 15.46 -19.33
C ILE A 247 -9.66 15.64 -20.79
N GLY A 248 -8.69 15.78 -21.68
CA GLY A 248 -8.98 15.78 -23.11
C GLY A 248 -9.42 14.39 -23.54
N VAL A 249 -10.48 14.30 -24.34
CA VAL A 249 -11.03 13.04 -24.86
C VAL A 249 -10.99 13.09 -26.39
N ALA A 250 -10.42 12.07 -27.01
CA ALA A 250 -10.43 11.89 -28.45
C ALA A 250 -10.75 10.44 -28.81
N PHE A 251 -11.49 10.25 -29.91
CA PHE A 251 -11.87 8.92 -30.42
C PHE A 251 -11.12 8.59 -31.69
N ASP A 252 -10.86 7.29 -31.91
CA ASP A 252 -10.11 6.75 -33.03
C ASP A 252 -8.67 7.29 -33.11
N VAL A 253 -8.06 7.45 -31.94
CA VAL A 253 -6.66 7.84 -31.81
C VAL A 253 -5.73 6.79 -32.43
N PRO A 254 -4.79 7.19 -33.32
CA PRO A 254 -3.85 6.24 -33.92
C PRO A 254 -2.92 5.63 -32.87
N LEU A 255 -2.91 4.30 -32.76
CA LEU A 255 -1.95 3.57 -31.92
C LEU A 255 -0.80 3.05 -32.78
N ALA A 256 0.42 3.54 -32.53
CA ALA A 256 1.63 3.08 -33.21
C ALA A 256 1.86 1.57 -32.96
N SER A 257 2.47 0.86 -33.91
CA SER A 257 2.79 -0.57 -33.71
C SER A 257 3.91 -0.79 -32.69
N THR A 258 4.73 0.22 -32.43
CA THR A 258 5.84 0.19 -31.47
C THR A 258 5.63 1.21 -30.36
N LEU A 259 5.87 0.81 -29.11
CA LEU A 259 5.84 1.72 -27.96
C LEU A 259 7.07 2.64 -27.95
N THR A 260 6.89 3.88 -27.50
CA THR A 260 8.02 4.76 -27.16
C THR A 260 8.67 4.33 -25.84
N ALA A 261 9.85 4.89 -25.54
CA ALA A 261 10.61 4.52 -24.33
C ALA A 261 9.88 4.81 -23.01
N ASN A 262 8.93 5.75 -23.00
CA ASN A 262 8.10 6.15 -21.86
C ASN A 262 6.69 5.57 -21.88
N GLN A 263 6.42 4.63 -22.80
CA GLN A 263 5.12 3.98 -22.91
C GLN A 263 5.16 2.56 -22.37
N TYR A 264 4.09 2.20 -21.67
CA TYR A 264 3.86 0.85 -21.18
C TYR A 264 2.52 0.34 -21.70
N SER A 265 2.50 -0.91 -22.17
CA SER A 265 1.30 -1.61 -22.57
C SER A 265 0.78 -2.44 -21.39
N VAL A 266 -0.51 -2.29 -21.10
CA VAL A 266 -1.24 -3.04 -20.08
C VAL A 266 -2.33 -3.85 -20.80
N PRO A 267 -2.28 -5.19 -20.73
CA PRO A 267 -3.29 -6.02 -21.37
C PRO A 267 -4.61 -5.89 -20.62
N LEU A 268 -5.71 -5.73 -21.37
CA LEU A 268 -7.06 -5.68 -20.81
C LEU A 268 -7.82 -6.96 -21.14
N THR A 269 -8.54 -7.48 -20.14
CA THR A 269 -9.55 -8.52 -20.37
C THR A 269 -10.92 -7.87 -20.47
N MET A 270 -11.66 -8.11 -21.55
CA MET A 270 -13.00 -7.58 -21.72
C MET A 270 -14.02 -8.59 -21.20
N VAL A 271 -14.81 -8.20 -20.20
CA VAL A 271 -15.81 -9.07 -19.57
C VAL A 271 -17.20 -8.56 -19.87
N ARG A 272 -18.03 -9.38 -20.52
CA ARG A 272 -19.44 -9.07 -20.76
C ARG A 272 -20.28 -9.60 -19.62
N PHE A 273 -20.98 -8.69 -18.94
CA PHE A 273 -21.93 -9.05 -17.91
C PHE A 273 -23.30 -9.38 -18.51
N PRO A 274 -24.02 -10.37 -17.96
CA PRO A 274 -25.38 -10.68 -18.36
C PRO A 274 -26.33 -9.48 -18.14
N ALA A 275 -27.24 -9.25 -19.09
CA ALA A 275 -28.27 -8.21 -18.96
C ALA A 275 -29.49 -8.73 -18.18
N THR A 276 -29.30 -9.04 -16.89
CA THR A 276 -30.30 -9.71 -16.04
C THR A 276 -31.41 -8.78 -15.54
N GLY A 277 -31.28 -7.48 -15.73
CA GLY A 277 -32.27 -6.47 -15.30
C GLY A 277 -33.59 -6.46 -16.09
N GLN A 278 -33.71 -7.30 -17.10
CA GLN A 278 -34.89 -7.38 -17.97
C GLN A 278 -36.11 -7.86 -17.18
N GLN A 279 -37.23 -7.12 -17.24
CA GLN A 279 -38.43 -7.43 -16.47
C GLN A 279 -39.31 -8.49 -17.14
N ASN A 280 -39.43 -8.45 -18.48
CA ASN A 280 -40.07 -9.50 -19.26
C ASN A 280 -39.12 -10.02 -20.35
N PRO A 281 -39.08 -11.33 -20.66
CA PRO A 281 -38.17 -11.89 -21.66
C PRO A 281 -38.28 -11.28 -23.07
N THR A 282 -39.41 -10.67 -23.40
CA THR A 282 -39.68 -10.03 -24.70
C THR A 282 -39.34 -8.53 -24.73
N ASP A 283 -39.03 -7.93 -23.58
CA ASP A 283 -38.74 -6.51 -23.49
C ASP A 283 -37.44 -6.19 -24.24
N PRO A 284 -37.35 -5.06 -24.98
CA PRO A 284 -36.07 -4.64 -25.52
C PRO A 284 -35.04 -4.40 -24.41
N LEU A 285 -33.81 -4.87 -24.64
CA LEU A 285 -32.68 -4.59 -23.75
C LEU A 285 -32.06 -3.22 -24.08
N PRO A 286 -31.49 -2.53 -23.08
CA PRO A 286 -30.64 -1.36 -23.33
C PRO A 286 -29.35 -1.77 -24.06
N GLU A 287 -28.65 -0.80 -24.63
CA GLU A 287 -27.31 -1.05 -25.16
C GLU A 287 -26.37 -1.52 -24.05
N ASN A 288 -25.54 -2.51 -24.38
CA ASN A 288 -24.65 -3.15 -23.41
C ASN A 288 -23.34 -3.60 -24.07
N ALA A 289 -22.21 -3.23 -23.48
CA ALA A 289 -20.87 -3.60 -23.93
C ALA A 289 -20.04 -4.25 -22.80
N ALA A 290 -18.98 -4.96 -23.21
CA ALA A 290 -18.06 -5.58 -22.27
C ALA A 290 -17.23 -4.52 -21.52
N LEU A 291 -16.95 -4.77 -20.25
CA LEU A 291 -16.17 -3.90 -19.38
C LEU A 291 -14.68 -4.30 -19.38
N PRO A 292 -13.75 -3.34 -19.34
CA PRO A 292 -12.31 -3.61 -19.32
C PRO A 292 -11.77 -3.92 -17.93
N PHE A 293 -10.96 -4.98 -17.81
CA PHE A 293 -10.30 -5.37 -16.58
C PHE A 293 -8.77 -5.30 -16.71
N VAL A 294 -8.14 -4.71 -15.70
CA VAL A 294 -6.69 -4.47 -15.60
C VAL A 294 -6.07 -5.42 -14.58
N PRO A 295 -4.96 -6.09 -14.88
CA PRO A 295 -4.23 -6.89 -13.89
C PRO A 295 -3.52 -5.98 -12.87
N VAL A 296 -3.86 -6.16 -11.59
CA VAL A 296 -3.39 -5.37 -10.45
C VAL A 296 -2.79 -6.27 -9.37
N ARG A 297 -1.76 -5.77 -8.68
CA ARG A 297 -1.24 -6.33 -7.42
C ARG A 297 -1.40 -5.31 -6.30
N ALA A 298 -2.20 -5.66 -5.30
CA ALA A 298 -2.33 -4.87 -4.07
C ALA A 298 -1.47 -5.49 -2.97
N GLN A 299 -0.90 -4.67 -2.10
CA GLN A 299 -0.13 -5.11 -0.95
C GLN A 299 -0.57 -4.38 0.32
N TYR A 300 -0.78 -5.15 1.38
CA TYR A 300 -0.88 -4.65 2.74
C TYR A 300 -0.03 -5.53 3.64
N GLY A 301 0.92 -4.90 4.31
CA GLY A 301 1.95 -5.56 5.05
C GLY A 301 2.72 -6.60 4.23
N ALA A 302 2.75 -7.84 4.73
CA ALA A 302 3.48 -8.95 4.12
C ALA A 302 2.63 -9.67 3.06
N THR A 303 1.36 -9.29 2.93
CA THR A 303 0.39 -9.92 2.07
C THR A 303 0.30 -9.16 0.75
N THR A 304 0.57 -9.87 -0.35
CA THR A 304 0.33 -9.37 -1.70
C THR A 304 -0.77 -10.20 -2.35
N LYS A 305 -1.75 -9.55 -2.97
CA LYS A 305 -2.84 -10.18 -3.71
C LYS A 305 -2.88 -9.66 -5.14
N ALA A 306 -2.87 -10.59 -6.10
CA ALA A 306 -3.04 -10.28 -7.51
C ALA A 306 -4.51 -10.52 -7.91
N ALA A 307 -5.10 -9.58 -8.61
CA ALA A 307 -6.48 -9.64 -9.08
C ALA A 307 -6.67 -8.78 -10.34
N ASN A 308 -7.76 -9.01 -11.06
CA ASN A 308 -8.14 -8.18 -12.19
C ASN A 308 -9.16 -7.15 -11.71
N PHE A 309 -8.80 -5.86 -11.72
CA PHE A 309 -9.68 -4.77 -11.30
C PHE A 309 -10.43 -4.21 -12.50
N LEU A 310 -11.67 -3.77 -12.31
CA LEU A 310 -12.42 -3.01 -13.31
C LEU A 310 -11.69 -1.68 -13.57
N LEU A 311 -11.34 -1.39 -14.81
CA LEU A 311 -10.84 -0.07 -15.21
C LEU A 311 -12.03 0.87 -15.29
N ASP A 312 -12.01 1.92 -14.47
CA ASP A 312 -13.18 2.74 -14.25
C ASP A 312 -12.86 4.24 -14.24
N THR A 313 -13.15 4.90 -15.35
CA THR A 313 -13.03 6.35 -15.48
C THR A 313 -14.14 7.11 -14.75
N GLY A 314 -15.25 6.44 -14.40
CA GLY A 314 -16.35 6.97 -13.59
C GLY A 314 -16.12 6.87 -12.08
N ALA A 315 -15.13 6.10 -11.63
CA ALA A 315 -14.71 6.04 -10.23
C ALA A 315 -13.69 7.12 -9.89
N GLN A 316 -13.98 7.94 -8.89
CA GLN A 316 -13.03 8.97 -8.44
C GLN A 316 -11.86 8.39 -7.63
N GLN A 317 -12.02 7.19 -7.08
CA GLN A 317 -11.03 6.53 -6.23
C GLN A 317 -11.00 5.03 -6.53
N CYS A 318 -9.88 4.39 -6.19
CA CYS A 318 -9.79 2.94 -6.20
C CYS A 318 -10.68 2.32 -5.12
N ILE A 319 -11.27 1.17 -5.43
CA ILE A 319 -12.16 0.44 -4.53
C ILE A 319 -11.72 -1.00 -4.40
N LEU A 320 -11.82 -1.55 -3.19
CA LEU A 320 -11.70 -2.97 -2.92
C LEU A 320 -13.07 -3.55 -2.55
N SER A 321 -13.33 -4.80 -2.96
CA SER A 321 -14.39 -5.56 -2.29
C SER A 321 -13.99 -5.87 -0.85
N ALA A 322 -14.99 -6.12 0.01
CA ALA A 322 -14.73 -6.52 1.39
C ALA A 322 -13.90 -7.80 1.44
N ALA A 323 -14.22 -8.77 0.56
CA ALA A 323 -13.46 -10.00 0.42
C ALA A 323 -11.97 -9.76 0.11
N MET A 324 -11.67 -8.89 -0.86
CA MET A 324 -10.29 -8.54 -1.20
C MET A 324 -9.58 -7.82 -0.04
N ALA A 325 -10.29 -6.94 0.67
CA ALA A 325 -9.75 -6.22 1.82
C ALA A 325 -9.37 -7.18 2.98
N PHE A 326 -10.27 -8.10 3.33
CA PHE A 326 -9.99 -9.14 4.32
C PHE A 326 -8.85 -10.06 3.90
N ASP A 327 -8.81 -10.45 2.62
CA ASP A 327 -7.76 -11.30 2.06
C ASP A 327 -6.37 -10.65 2.11
N LEU A 328 -6.31 -9.32 1.96
CA LEU A 328 -5.09 -8.53 2.15
C LEU A 328 -4.66 -8.44 3.63
N GLY A 329 -5.57 -8.74 4.57
CA GLY A 329 -5.33 -8.64 6.00
C GLY A 329 -5.59 -7.24 6.56
N LEU A 330 -6.48 -6.46 5.93
CA LEU A 330 -6.86 -5.13 6.42
C LEU A 330 -7.68 -5.18 7.72
N ASP A 331 -8.37 -6.28 8.01
CA ASP A 331 -8.98 -6.52 9.33
C ASP A 331 -7.90 -6.96 10.32
N VAL A 332 -7.26 -5.97 10.93
CA VAL A 332 -6.11 -6.13 11.82
C VAL A 332 -6.49 -6.87 13.11
N ASN A 333 -7.70 -6.61 13.62
CA ASN A 333 -8.17 -7.13 14.89
C ASN A 333 -8.96 -8.46 14.76
N ARG A 334 -9.33 -8.84 13.54
CA ARG A 334 -10.10 -10.04 13.15
C ARG A 334 -11.52 -10.09 13.70
N ASN A 335 -12.17 -8.94 13.83
CA ASN A 335 -13.55 -8.84 14.30
C ASN A 335 -14.58 -9.06 13.16
N GLY A 336 -14.14 -9.15 11.90
CA GLY A 336 -15.00 -9.34 10.73
C GLY A 336 -15.63 -8.04 10.22
N THR A 337 -15.20 -6.87 10.69
CA THR A 337 -15.57 -5.55 10.19
C THR A 337 -14.30 -4.75 9.88
N LEU A 338 -14.46 -3.56 9.28
CA LEU A 338 -13.34 -2.65 8.97
C LEU A 338 -13.54 -1.26 9.61
N ASP A 339 -14.52 -1.12 10.49
CA ASP A 339 -14.95 0.19 11.02
C ASP A 339 -13.88 0.79 11.94
N ASP A 340 -13.16 -0.04 12.69
CA ASP A 340 -12.10 0.38 13.61
C ASP A 340 -10.77 0.67 12.87
N GLU A 341 -10.60 0.09 11.68
CA GLU A 341 -9.45 0.26 10.80
C GLU A 341 -9.63 1.39 9.77
N ALA A 342 -10.88 1.83 9.56
CA ALA A 342 -11.21 2.93 8.68
C ALA A 342 -10.50 4.22 9.12
N ILE A 343 -9.76 4.86 8.21
CA ILE A 343 -9.15 6.17 8.45
C ILE A 343 -10.17 7.29 8.33
N SER A 344 -11.23 7.06 7.57
CA SER A 344 -12.39 7.94 7.42
C SER A 344 -13.57 7.15 6.84
N PHE A 345 -14.75 7.76 6.86
CA PHE A 345 -15.93 7.27 6.17
C PHE A 345 -16.33 8.28 5.10
N GLN A 346 -16.82 7.77 3.98
CA GLN A 346 -17.15 8.59 2.83
C GLN A 346 -18.49 8.18 2.25
N THR A 347 -19.40 9.14 2.08
CA THR A 347 -20.63 8.92 1.31
C THR A 347 -20.28 8.85 -0.16
N VAL A 348 -20.72 7.79 -0.81
CA VAL A 348 -20.43 7.52 -2.21
C VAL A 348 -21.73 7.28 -2.97
N ALA A 349 -21.89 7.97 -4.09
CA ALA A 349 -23.09 8.05 -4.91
C ALA A 349 -22.90 7.32 -6.24
N GLY A 350 -23.95 6.71 -6.76
CA GLY A 350 -23.95 6.02 -8.04
C GLY A 350 -25.35 5.56 -8.42
N VAL A 351 -25.43 4.57 -9.31
CA VAL A 351 -26.71 3.91 -9.61
C VAL A 351 -27.24 3.24 -8.34
N GLY A 352 -28.53 3.45 -8.04
CA GLY A 352 -29.18 2.97 -6.83
C GLY A 352 -29.22 3.98 -5.67
N GLY A 353 -28.47 5.09 -5.73
CA GLY A 353 -28.44 6.12 -4.67
C GLY A 353 -27.06 6.37 -4.08
N SER A 354 -26.98 6.56 -2.75
CA SER A 354 -25.72 6.81 -2.04
C SER A 354 -25.59 5.93 -0.81
N VAL A 355 -24.35 5.54 -0.49
CA VAL A 355 -23.99 4.67 0.63
C VAL A 355 -22.72 5.18 1.30
N GLU A 356 -22.62 5.05 2.61
CA GLU A 356 -21.39 5.38 3.34
C GLU A 356 -20.47 4.16 3.36
N ILE A 357 -19.20 4.37 2.99
CA ILE A 357 -18.20 3.30 2.92
C ILE A 357 -16.99 3.65 3.81
N PRO A 358 -16.35 2.65 4.43
CA PRO A 358 -15.08 2.85 5.10
C PRO A 358 -13.98 3.10 4.06
N VAL A 359 -13.09 4.02 4.39
CA VAL A 359 -11.89 4.34 3.62
C VAL A 359 -10.69 3.82 4.38
N LEU A 360 -9.86 3.05 3.71
CA LEU A 360 -8.64 2.45 4.26
C LEU A 360 -7.43 2.82 3.41
N ARG A 361 -6.25 2.43 3.88
CA ARG A 361 -4.98 2.68 3.21
C ARG A 361 -4.22 1.37 3.04
N ILE A 362 -3.78 1.10 1.82
CA ILE A 362 -2.93 -0.04 1.47
C ILE A 362 -1.51 0.46 1.17
N ASP A 363 -0.50 -0.39 1.42
CA ASP A 363 0.90 0.02 1.25
C ASP A 363 1.22 0.31 -0.22
N THR A 364 0.75 -0.54 -1.13
CA THR A 364 0.98 -0.34 -2.57
C THR A 364 -0.12 -0.91 -3.45
N LEU A 365 -0.29 -0.31 -4.62
CA LEU A 365 -1.07 -0.84 -5.74
C LEU A 365 -0.22 -0.78 -7.00
N ALA A 366 -0.03 -1.92 -7.68
CA ALA A 366 0.78 -2.02 -8.88
C ALA A 366 -0.05 -2.46 -10.09
N VAL A 367 0.03 -1.72 -11.19
CA VAL A 367 -0.56 -2.10 -12.48
C VAL A 367 0.45 -2.93 -13.27
N ARG A 368 0.05 -4.16 -13.65
CA ARG A 368 0.92 -5.11 -14.35
C ARG A 368 0.94 -4.84 -15.85
N THR A 369 2.12 -4.62 -16.41
CA THR A 369 2.31 -4.39 -17.86
C THR A 369 2.64 -5.69 -18.60
N ALA A 370 2.44 -5.72 -19.92
CA ALA A 370 2.76 -6.85 -20.79
C ALA A 370 4.27 -7.18 -20.84
N GLY A 371 5.14 -6.22 -20.49
CA GLY A 371 6.59 -6.37 -20.44
C GLY A 371 7.13 -6.90 -19.11
N ASP A 372 6.25 -7.42 -18.25
CA ASP A 372 6.55 -7.85 -16.90
C ASP A 372 7.09 -6.73 -15.96
N VAL A 373 6.76 -5.48 -16.27
CA VAL A 373 7.02 -4.32 -15.39
C VAL A 373 5.77 -3.99 -14.57
N ASP A 374 5.93 -3.83 -13.26
CA ASP A 374 4.89 -3.35 -12.36
C ASP A 374 4.99 -1.82 -12.22
N LEU A 375 3.93 -1.11 -12.57
CA LEU A 375 3.79 0.33 -12.37
C LEU A 375 3.19 0.57 -10.99
N LEU A 376 4.03 0.91 -10.01
CA LEU A 376 3.72 0.85 -8.58
C LEU A 376 3.40 2.22 -8.02
N PHE A 377 2.21 2.37 -7.44
CA PHE A 377 1.88 3.48 -6.55
C PHE A 377 1.97 3.03 -5.09
N ARG A 378 2.34 3.95 -4.21
CA ARG A 378 2.51 3.74 -2.77
C ARG A 378 1.48 4.52 -1.96
N ASP A 379 1.18 4.02 -0.77
CA ASP A 379 0.33 4.67 0.23
C ASP A 379 -1.06 5.04 -0.30
N ILE A 380 -1.75 4.05 -0.87
CA ILE A 380 -2.98 4.26 -1.63
C ILE A 380 -4.18 4.24 -0.71
N THR A 381 -4.96 5.31 -0.77
CA THR A 381 -6.30 5.36 -0.18
C THR A 381 -7.28 4.58 -1.05
N VAL A 382 -8.06 3.69 -0.44
CA VAL A 382 -9.07 2.85 -1.10
C VAL A 382 -10.37 2.89 -0.33
N GLY A 383 -11.49 3.00 -1.05
CA GLY A 383 -12.81 2.73 -0.49
C GLY A 383 -13.07 1.22 -0.43
N VAL A 384 -13.85 0.75 0.55
CA VAL A 384 -14.26 -0.66 0.60
C VAL A 384 -15.77 -0.81 0.47
N ILE A 385 -16.22 -1.44 -0.60
CA ILE A 385 -17.62 -1.74 -0.87
C ILE A 385 -17.77 -2.91 -1.83
N ASP A 386 -18.75 -3.78 -1.57
CA ASP A 386 -19.12 -4.87 -2.46
C ASP A 386 -20.11 -4.38 -3.53
N ILE A 387 -19.58 -4.13 -4.74
CA ILE A 387 -20.39 -3.70 -5.89
C ILE A 387 -21.03 -4.91 -6.59
N ASP A 388 -20.22 -5.95 -6.84
CA ASP A 388 -20.66 -7.24 -7.38
C ASP A 388 -19.73 -8.33 -6.85
N PRO A 389 -20.23 -9.53 -6.49
CA PRO A 389 -19.40 -10.62 -5.97
C PRO A 389 -18.26 -11.07 -6.88
N ALA A 390 -18.36 -10.83 -8.20
CA ALA A 390 -17.32 -11.15 -9.17
C ALA A 390 -16.24 -10.07 -9.29
N LEU A 391 -16.42 -8.91 -8.66
CA LEU A 391 -15.47 -7.80 -8.70
C LEU A 391 -14.56 -7.81 -7.46
N PRO A 392 -13.25 -8.07 -7.62
CA PRO A 392 -12.31 -7.94 -6.51
C PRO A 392 -11.97 -6.48 -6.19
N GLY A 393 -12.15 -5.57 -7.15
CA GLY A 393 -11.86 -4.16 -6.98
C GLY A 393 -12.01 -3.35 -8.27
N VAL A 394 -11.82 -2.04 -8.14
CA VAL A 394 -11.92 -1.03 -9.18
C VAL A 394 -10.64 -0.20 -9.19
N LEU A 395 -10.06 -0.02 -10.36
CA LEU A 395 -8.98 0.92 -10.62
C LEU A 395 -9.59 2.27 -11.05
N GLY A 396 -9.63 3.21 -10.12
CA GLY A 396 -10.23 4.53 -10.32
C GLY A 396 -9.25 5.60 -10.80
N MET A 397 -9.80 6.80 -11.00
CA MET A 397 -9.07 7.92 -11.56
C MET A 397 -8.01 8.51 -10.63
N ASN A 398 -8.12 8.38 -9.30
CA ASN A 398 -7.08 8.83 -8.35
C ASN A 398 -5.68 8.22 -8.62
N VAL A 399 -5.62 7.11 -9.35
CA VAL A 399 -4.38 6.51 -9.85
C VAL A 399 -4.07 7.00 -11.27
N LEU A 400 -5.07 7.01 -12.16
CA LEU A 400 -4.86 7.32 -13.58
C LEU A 400 -4.49 8.78 -13.85
N ASN A 401 -4.99 9.76 -13.08
CA ASN A 401 -4.67 11.17 -13.27
C ASN A 401 -3.90 11.80 -12.11
N SER A 402 -3.33 10.97 -11.22
CA SER A 402 -2.63 11.44 -10.02
C SER A 402 -1.61 12.53 -10.32
N GLY A 403 -1.66 13.59 -9.52
CA GLY A 403 -0.75 14.73 -9.52
C GLY A 403 -1.20 15.89 -10.42
N TRP A 404 -2.04 15.67 -11.43
CA TRP A 404 -2.43 16.74 -12.36
C TRP A 404 -3.27 17.83 -11.70
N GLU A 405 -4.12 17.48 -10.76
CA GLU A 405 -5.06 18.41 -10.15
C GLU A 405 -4.37 19.36 -9.16
N ILE A 406 -3.51 18.81 -8.31
CA ILE A 406 -2.67 19.58 -7.40
C ILE A 406 -1.73 20.48 -8.19
N HIS A 407 -1.15 19.95 -9.28
CA HIS A 407 -0.28 20.72 -10.18
C HIS A 407 -1.03 21.94 -10.76
N ALA A 408 -2.24 21.74 -11.29
CA ALA A 408 -3.07 22.80 -11.84
C ALA A 408 -3.50 23.83 -10.77
N LEU A 409 -3.91 23.37 -9.59
CA LEU A 409 -4.34 24.22 -8.49
C LEU A 409 -3.21 25.11 -7.96
N ASN A 410 -2.04 24.52 -7.70
CA ASN A 410 -0.88 25.26 -7.21
C ASN A 410 -0.41 26.29 -8.26
N THR A 411 -0.39 25.91 -9.54
CA THR A 411 -0.10 26.83 -10.65
C THR A 411 -1.02 28.05 -10.62
N PHE A 412 -2.33 27.83 -10.45
CA PHE A 412 -3.29 28.92 -10.35
C PHE A 412 -3.07 29.84 -9.14
N LEU A 413 -2.77 29.26 -7.98
CA LEU A 413 -2.53 30.00 -6.75
C LEU A 413 -1.17 30.73 -6.74
N GLY A 414 -0.36 30.57 -7.79
CA GLY A 414 1.00 31.11 -7.84
C GLY A 414 1.95 30.44 -6.84
N LEU A 415 1.61 29.24 -6.39
CA LEU A 415 2.45 28.38 -5.57
C LEU A 415 3.38 27.55 -6.47
N ASP A 416 4.41 26.94 -5.89
CA ASP A 416 5.20 25.94 -6.59
C ASP A 416 4.28 24.75 -6.97
N PRO A 417 4.09 24.47 -8.27
CA PRO A 417 3.19 23.41 -8.70
C PRO A 417 3.74 22.01 -8.44
N GLY A 418 5.03 21.89 -8.11
CA GLY A 418 5.67 20.59 -8.00
C GLY A 418 5.73 19.86 -9.34
N PRO A 419 6.05 18.55 -9.33
CA PRO A 419 6.09 17.76 -10.55
C PRO A 419 4.70 17.65 -11.21
N PRO A 420 4.63 17.51 -12.54
CA PRO A 420 3.38 17.21 -13.24
C PRO A 420 2.84 15.83 -12.83
N GLY A 421 1.61 15.53 -13.29
CA GLY A 421 0.97 14.26 -13.02
C GLY A 421 1.74 13.06 -13.58
N VAL A 422 1.41 11.86 -13.11
CA VAL A 422 2.17 10.63 -13.39
C VAL A 422 2.12 10.25 -14.87
N PHE A 423 0.92 10.27 -15.44
CA PHE A 423 0.68 9.90 -16.83
C PHE A 423 0.28 11.15 -17.62
N ASP A 424 1.01 11.49 -18.67
CA ASP A 424 0.61 12.57 -19.57
C ASP A 424 -0.63 12.17 -20.38
N ARG A 425 -0.68 10.88 -20.74
CA ARG A 425 -1.69 10.35 -21.66
C ARG A 425 -1.98 8.89 -21.38
N VAL A 426 -3.26 8.53 -21.49
CA VAL A 426 -3.76 7.15 -21.46
C VAL A 426 -4.53 6.88 -22.74
N ASP A 427 -4.07 5.96 -23.56
CA ASP A 427 -4.80 5.54 -24.76
C ASP A 427 -5.27 4.10 -24.62
N VAL A 428 -6.53 3.82 -24.95
CA VAL A 428 -7.14 2.50 -24.76
C VAL A 428 -7.71 1.96 -26.08
N ASP A 429 -7.41 0.71 -26.39
CA ASP A 429 -7.92 -0.02 -27.55
C ASP A 429 -9.08 -0.95 -27.15
N PHE A 430 -10.28 -0.59 -27.58
CA PHE A 430 -11.51 -1.36 -27.36
C PHE A 430 -12.04 -1.99 -28.65
N ARG A 431 -11.21 -2.14 -29.69
CA ARG A 431 -11.65 -2.68 -30.99
C ARG A 431 -12.02 -4.16 -30.92
N SER A 432 -11.47 -4.91 -29.98
CA SER A 432 -11.77 -6.32 -29.78
C SER A 432 -12.78 -6.53 -28.64
N ALA A 433 -13.69 -7.48 -28.82
CA ALA A 433 -14.75 -7.78 -27.86
C ALA A 433 -14.31 -8.65 -26.67
N ALA A 434 -13.08 -9.20 -26.68
CA ALA A 434 -12.57 -10.11 -25.65
C ALA A 434 -11.28 -9.62 -24.98
N GLN A 435 -10.49 -8.85 -25.72
CA GLN A 435 -9.17 -8.35 -25.31
C GLN A 435 -9.06 -6.87 -25.67
N GLY A 436 -8.33 -6.10 -24.88
CA GLY A 436 -7.96 -4.72 -25.18
C GLY A 436 -6.52 -4.43 -24.77
N GLU A 437 -6.06 -3.22 -25.06
CA GLU A 437 -4.75 -2.73 -24.65
C GLU A 437 -4.91 -1.32 -24.09
N MET A 438 -4.42 -1.07 -22.88
CA MET A 438 -4.24 0.27 -22.34
C MET A 438 -2.77 0.66 -22.44
N ARG A 439 -2.49 1.79 -23.07
CA ARG A 439 -1.15 2.37 -23.17
C ARG A 439 -1.03 3.56 -22.25
N LEU A 440 -0.09 3.45 -21.32
CA LEU A 440 0.21 4.48 -20.34
C LEU A 440 1.49 5.20 -20.76
N THR A 441 1.40 6.50 -21.00
CA THR A 441 2.56 7.35 -21.31
C THR A 441 2.97 8.10 -20.04
N LEU A 442 4.13 7.74 -19.49
CA LEU A 442 4.65 8.36 -18.27
C LEU A 442 5.42 9.64 -18.59
N ASP A 443 5.41 10.57 -17.63
CA ASP A 443 6.41 11.63 -17.56
C ASP A 443 7.82 11.02 -17.57
N GLY A 444 8.69 11.54 -18.44
CA GLY A 444 10.06 11.05 -18.62
C GLY A 444 10.88 11.04 -17.34
N ALA A 445 10.60 11.94 -16.38
CA ALA A 445 11.29 11.98 -15.09
C ALA A 445 10.91 10.81 -14.16
N ARG A 446 9.69 10.26 -14.30
CA ARG A 446 9.20 9.12 -13.49
C ARG A 446 9.46 7.76 -14.15
N ASN A 447 9.93 7.74 -15.39
CA ASN A 447 10.16 6.52 -16.17
C ASN A 447 11.49 5.81 -15.83
N ALA A 448 11.71 5.50 -14.56
CA ALA A 448 12.92 4.83 -14.07
C ALA A 448 12.58 3.47 -13.43
N LEU A 449 13.26 2.41 -13.88
CA LEU A 449 13.16 1.11 -13.24
C LEU A 449 13.86 1.12 -11.88
N MET A 450 13.13 0.73 -10.84
CA MET A 450 13.68 0.42 -9.54
C MET A 450 14.62 -0.80 -9.65
N PRO A 451 15.80 -0.76 -9.04
CA PRO A 451 16.64 -1.95 -8.91
C PRO A 451 15.92 -3.05 -8.11
N GLN A 452 15.98 -4.29 -8.60
CA GLN A 452 15.34 -5.46 -7.99
C GLN A 452 16.32 -6.49 -7.38
N GLY A 453 17.62 -6.31 -7.62
CA GLY A 453 18.69 -7.25 -7.26
C GLY A 453 19.35 -6.96 -5.90
N PRO A 454 20.38 -7.71 -5.49
CA PRO A 454 21.08 -7.39 -4.26
C PRO A 454 21.68 -5.99 -4.34
N LEU A 455 21.30 -5.12 -3.42
CA LEU A 455 21.73 -3.73 -3.35
C LEU A 455 22.82 -3.60 -2.30
N SER A 456 23.91 -2.90 -2.62
CA SER A 456 24.95 -2.61 -1.63
C SER A 456 25.12 -1.12 -1.43
N PHE A 457 24.96 -0.68 -0.20
CA PHE A 457 25.22 0.69 0.24
C PHE A 457 26.52 0.71 1.02
N ALA A 458 27.60 1.18 0.40
CA ALA A 458 28.89 1.35 1.04
C ALA A 458 29.05 2.80 1.51
N VAL A 459 28.78 3.07 2.79
CA VAL A 459 28.90 4.42 3.38
C VAL A 459 30.24 4.53 4.12
N PRO A 460 31.25 5.26 3.59
CA PRO A 460 32.59 5.31 4.18
C PRO A 460 32.64 6.06 5.52
N ALA A 461 33.70 5.82 6.30
CA ALA A 461 33.91 6.44 7.62
C ALA A 461 34.00 7.98 7.59
N GLY A 462 34.45 8.56 6.47
CA GLY A 462 34.65 10.02 6.31
C GLY A 462 33.37 10.83 6.03
N SER A 463 32.21 10.17 5.94
CA SER A 463 30.90 10.73 5.59
C SER A 463 29.92 10.35 6.70
N GLN A 464 29.39 11.31 7.46
CA GLN A 464 28.12 11.94 7.11
C GLN A 464 27.08 10.90 6.68
N THR A 465 26.10 10.70 7.56
CA THR A 465 24.81 10.10 7.30
C THR A 465 24.36 10.29 5.85
N GLN A 466 24.11 9.19 5.14
CA GLN A 466 23.59 9.18 3.76
C GLN A 466 22.18 8.60 3.75
N THR A 467 21.22 9.26 3.11
CA THR A 467 19.88 8.69 2.88
C THR A 467 19.86 7.80 1.64
N GLN A 468 18.88 6.90 1.52
CA GLN A 468 18.68 6.11 0.30
C GLN A 468 18.54 7.00 -0.95
N ALA A 469 17.85 8.14 -0.84
CA ALA A 469 17.69 9.09 -1.93
C ALA A 469 19.03 9.71 -2.37
N GLN A 470 19.90 10.07 -1.42
CA GLN A 470 21.26 10.57 -1.70
C GLN A 470 22.16 9.51 -2.35
N ALA A 471 21.84 8.22 -2.20
CA ALA A 471 22.49 7.13 -2.90
C ALA A 471 21.89 6.85 -4.30
N GLY A 472 20.92 7.67 -4.74
CA GLY A 472 20.26 7.52 -6.05
C GLY A 472 19.01 6.65 -6.02
N TYR A 473 18.51 6.27 -4.83
CA TYR A 473 17.35 5.41 -4.67
C TYR A 473 16.25 6.14 -3.90
N ALA A 474 15.29 6.71 -4.63
CA ALA A 474 14.11 7.29 -4.00
C ALA A 474 13.38 6.25 -3.13
N VAL A 475 13.29 5.01 -3.65
CA VAL A 475 12.77 3.84 -2.95
C VAL A 475 13.60 2.61 -3.31
N VAL A 476 13.69 1.67 -2.39
CA VAL A 476 14.32 0.36 -2.56
C VAL A 476 13.25 -0.72 -2.64
N GLY A 477 13.39 -1.68 -3.56
CA GLY A 477 12.41 -2.75 -3.75
C GLY A 477 13.03 -4.05 -4.25
N GLY A 478 12.20 -5.07 -4.39
CA GLY A 478 12.56 -6.36 -4.97
C GLY A 478 12.88 -7.46 -3.95
N THR A 479 13.24 -8.64 -4.47
CA THR A 479 13.51 -9.86 -3.68
C THR A 479 14.99 -10.06 -3.36
N GLY A 480 15.88 -9.24 -3.95
CA GLY A 480 17.31 -9.26 -3.67
C GLY A 480 17.65 -8.76 -2.26
N SER A 481 18.82 -9.12 -1.73
CA SER A 481 19.25 -8.65 -0.40
C SER A 481 19.72 -7.19 -0.41
N LEU A 482 19.46 -6.44 0.66
CA LEU A 482 20.10 -5.15 0.89
C LEU A 482 21.31 -5.35 1.80
N VAL A 483 22.49 -4.87 1.40
CA VAL A 483 23.73 -4.96 2.17
C VAL A 483 24.21 -3.57 2.53
N LYS A 484 24.21 -3.23 3.82
CA LYS A 484 24.84 -2.02 4.35
C LYS A 484 26.28 -2.33 4.77
N SER A 485 27.24 -1.70 4.10
CA SER A 485 28.68 -1.80 4.39
C SER A 485 29.30 -0.41 4.61
N GLY A 486 30.58 -0.37 4.99
CA GLY A 486 31.28 0.85 5.39
C GLY A 486 30.84 1.38 6.77
N ALA A 487 31.71 2.15 7.42
CA ALA A 487 31.52 2.53 8.83
C ALA A 487 30.48 3.65 9.07
N GLY A 488 30.01 4.35 8.04
CA GLY A 488 29.03 5.45 8.17
C GLY A 488 27.59 4.98 8.37
N THR A 489 26.66 5.94 8.40
CA THR A 489 25.22 5.68 8.61
C THR A 489 24.46 5.73 7.29
N LEU A 490 23.68 4.69 6.98
CA LEU A 490 22.64 4.72 5.94
C LEU A 490 21.28 4.98 6.61
N VAL A 491 20.50 5.92 6.08
CA VAL A 491 19.14 6.21 6.53
C VAL A 491 18.15 5.71 5.49
N LEU A 492 17.22 4.86 5.91
CA LEU A 492 16.04 4.49 5.14
C LEU A 492 14.87 5.35 5.61
N ASP A 493 14.54 6.38 4.82
CA ASP A 493 13.59 7.45 5.13
C ASP A 493 12.31 7.41 4.28
N ALA A 494 12.14 6.35 3.48
CA ALA A 494 10.91 6.09 2.73
C ALA A 494 10.40 4.65 2.96
N VAL A 495 9.13 4.43 2.61
CA VAL A 495 8.54 3.09 2.55
C VAL A 495 9.17 2.31 1.40
N ASN A 496 9.68 1.11 1.68
CA ASN A 496 10.39 0.26 0.71
C ASN A 496 9.65 -1.06 0.54
N THR A 497 9.66 -1.61 -0.68
CA THR A 497 9.01 -2.88 -1.04
C THR A 497 9.98 -4.05 -1.08
N LEU A 498 11.06 -3.96 -0.30
CA LEU A 498 12.08 -4.99 -0.19
C LEU A 498 11.53 -6.22 0.55
N THR A 499 11.65 -7.38 -0.08
CA THR A 499 11.29 -8.69 0.52
C THR A 499 12.51 -9.58 0.76
N GLY A 500 13.64 -9.28 0.12
CA GLY A 500 14.91 -9.92 0.42
C GLY A 500 15.49 -9.49 1.76
N THR A 501 16.39 -10.30 2.32
CA THR A 501 17.00 -10.02 3.62
C THR A 501 17.89 -8.77 3.58
N THR A 502 17.74 -7.90 4.57
CA THR A 502 18.68 -6.79 4.84
C THR A 502 19.81 -7.26 5.75
N VAL A 503 21.05 -7.03 5.35
CA VAL A 503 22.27 -7.39 6.10
C VAL A 503 23.08 -6.13 6.40
N VAL A 504 23.25 -5.82 7.68
CA VAL A 504 24.11 -4.73 8.14
C VAL A 504 25.48 -5.32 8.51
N GLN A 505 26.46 -5.15 7.62
CA GLN A 505 27.82 -5.68 7.78
C GLN A 505 28.73 -4.73 8.55
N ALA A 506 28.53 -3.41 8.40
CA ALA A 506 29.32 -2.38 9.09
C ALA A 506 28.57 -1.05 9.22
N GLY A 507 28.98 -0.26 10.21
CA GLY A 507 28.39 1.04 10.50
C GLY A 507 26.96 0.93 11.02
N THR A 508 26.14 1.94 10.75
CA THR A 508 24.75 2.01 11.23
C THR A 508 23.77 1.98 10.06
N LEU A 509 22.74 1.14 10.18
CA LEU A 509 21.49 1.29 9.43
C LEU A 509 20.46 1.99 10.33
N GLN A 510 19.93 3.12 9.87
CA GLN A 510 18.97 3.93 10.60
C GLN A 510 17.60 3.86 9.91
N ILE A 511 16.58 3.39 10.62
CA ILE A 511 15.20 3.37 10.14
C ILE A 511 14.53 4.69 10.52
N ALA A 512 14.17 5.49 9.51
CA ALA A 512 13.53 6.79 9.68
C ALA A 512 12.06 6.82 9.19
N ALA A 513 11.60 5.77 8.50
CA ALA A 513 10.18 5.57 8.16
C ALA A 513 9.65 4.24 8.76
N PRO A 514 8.42 4.18 9.29
CA PRO A 514 7.86 2.98 9.92
C PRO A 514 7.92 1.72 9.04
N ASN A 515 7.58 1.83 7.76
CA ASN A 515 7.52 0.73 6.79
C ASN A 515 8.79 0.64 5.92
N ALA A 516 9.93 1.16 6.37
CA ALA A 516 11.16 1.15 5.58
C ALA A 516 11.72 -0.26 5.29
N LEU A 517 11.33 -1.28 6.06
CA LEU A 517 11.76 -2.69 5.89
C LEU A 517 10.61 -3.67 6.13
N PHE A 518 9.37 -3.28 5.80
CA PHE A 518 8.17 -4.05 6.15
C PHE A 518 8.25 -5.53 5.71
N GLY A 519 8.70 -5.78 4.48
CA GLY A 519 8.85 -7.13 3.92
C GLY A 519 10.21 -7.79 4.18
N SER A 520 11.15 -7.10 4.80
CA SER A 520 12.57 -7.49 4.83
C SER A 520 13.04 -7.81 6.24
N ALA A 521 13.32 -9.08 6.51
CA ALA A 521 14.06 -9.50 7.70
C ALA A 521 15.44 -8.84 7.75
N THR A 522 15.91 -8.46 8.94
CA THR A 522 17.18 -7.75 9.12
C THR A 522 18.17 -8.56 9.94
N ILE A 523 19.41 -8.70 9.47
CA ILE A 523 20.53 -9.32 10.17
C ILE A 523 21.58 -8.25 10.46
N VAL A 524 21.92 -8.04 11.73
CA VAL A 524 22.94 -7.10 12.18
C VAL A 524 24.18 -7.87 12.60
N GLN A 525 25.25 -7.76 11.82
CA GLN A 525 26.50 -8.48 12.06
C GLN A 525 27.37 -7.81 13.13
N HIS A 526 28.39 -8.53 13.57
CA HIS A 526 29.35 -8.07 14.56
C HIS A 526 29.97 -6.70 14.22
N GLY A 527 29.91 -5.76 15.17
CA GLY A 527 30.44 -4.41 15.01
C GLY A 527 29.56 -3.45 14.19
N ALA A 528 28.40 -3.91 13.70
CA ALA A 528 27.39 -3.07 13.05
C ALA A 528 26.25 -2.72 14.02
N ALA A 529 25.45 -1.71 13.63
CA ALA A 529 24.31 -1.25 14.41
C ALA A 529 23.06 -1.06 13.55
N LEU A 530 21.89 -1.34 14.15
CA LEU A 530 20.57 -0.94 13.67
C LEU A 530 20.00 0.09 14.66
N GLY A 531 19.48 1.21 14.17
CA GLY A 531 18.86 2.26 14.98
C GLY A 531 17.50 2.67 14.45
N PHE A 532 16.67 3.22 15.34
CA PHE A 532 15.36 3.79 15.01
C PHE A 532 15.36 5.29 15.26
N SER A 533 14.77 6.06 14.34
CA SER A 533 14.68 7.50 14.52
C SER A 533 13.65 7.82 15.61
N PRO A 534 13.82 8.93 16.35
CA PRO A 534 12.86 9.32 17.38
C PRO A 534 11.43 9.37 16.84
N GLY A 535 10.48 8.73 17.55
CA GLY A 535 9.07 8.69 17.15
C GLY A 535 8.72 7.65 16.08
N VAL A 536 9.70 6.94 15.50
CA VAL A 536 9.44 5.90 14.51
C VAL A 536 9.16 4.56 15.20
N VAL A 537 8.00 3.99 14.91
CA VAL A 537 7.68 2.59 15.24
C VAL A 537 8.03 1.72 14.03
N ALA A 538 9.20 1.09 14.07
CA ALA A 538 9.66 0.24 12.97
C ALA A 538 8.79 -1.01 12.81
N ARG A 539 8.45 -1.34 11.56
CA ARG A 539 7.69 -2.53 11.16
C ARG A 539 8.54 -3.39 10.23
N LEU A 540 8.83 -4.61 10.67
CA LEU A 540 9.62 -5.58 9.91
C LEU A 540 9.41 -7.00 10.45
N PRO A 541 9.63 -8.05 9.62
CA PRO A 541 9.30 -9.42 10.00
C PRO A 541 10.20 -9.93 11.13
N SER A 542 11.50 -9.58 11.10
CA SER A 542 12.41 -9.94 12.17
C SER A 542 13.68 -9.10 12.21
N ILE A 543 14.26 -8.98 13.40
CA ILE A 543 15.63 -8.50 13.63
C ILE A 543 16.44 -9.65 14.21
N THR A 544 17.57 -9.98 13.60
CA THR A 544 18.56 -10.94 14.12
C THR A 544 19.84 -10.19 14.47
N LEU A 545 20.22 -10.22 15.74
CA LEU A 545 21.53 -9.74 16.19
C LEU A 545 22.51 -10.92 16.13
N ALA A 546 23.39 -10.88 15.14
CA ALA A 546 24.46 -11.86 14.89
C ALA A 546 25.82 -11.25 15.28
N GLY A 547 25.88 -10.76 16.52
CA GLY A 547 27.01 -10.01 17.11
C GLY A 547 26.84 -8.49 17.08
N GLY A 548 25.80 -7.97 16.43
CA GLY A 548 25.56 -6.54 16.24
C GLY A 548 24.83 -5.84 17.38
N THR A 549 24.58 -4.54 17.20
CA THR A 549 23.88 -3.69 18.17
C THR A 549 22.51 -3.25 17.67
N LEU A 550 21.48 -3.30 18.52
CA LEU A 550 20.21 -2.60 18.32
C LEU A 550 20.13 -1.38 19.24
N ALA A 551 20.02 -0.19 18.67
CA ALA A 551 19.80 1.07 19.39
C ALA A 551 18.30 1.41 19.43
N ALA A 552 17.60 0.97 20.48
CA ALA A 552 16.14 0.90 20.52
C ALA A 552 15.39 2.23 20.82
N GLY A 553 16.05 3.38 20.89
CA GLY A 553 15.37 4.69 20.97
C GLY A 553 14.47 4.96 22.20
N GLY A 554 14.54 4.12 23.24
CA GLY A 554 13.84 4.30 24.53
C GLY A 554 12.66 3.35 24.78
N SER A 555 11.88 3.01 23.76
CA SER A 555 10.81 2.00 23.82
C SER A 555 11.00 0.98 22.70
N LEU A 556 10.86 -0.31 23.02
CA LEU A 556 10.97 -1.40 22.05
C LEU A 556 9.67 -2.20 22.07
N ALA A 557 8.86 -2.03 21.02
CA ALA A 557 7.62 -2.78 20.83
C ALA A 557 7.85 -3.96 19.89
N ILE A 558 7.68 -5.17 20.40
CA ILE A 558 7.69 -6.41 19.63
C ILE A 558 6.25 -6.87 19.49
N ASN A 559 5.72 -6.72 18.28
CA ASN A 559 4.30 -6.90 17.98
C ASN A 559 4.16 -7.60 16.63
N GLY A 560 3.51 -8.76 16.62
CA GLY A 560 3.33 -9.59 15.43
C GLY A 560 2.47 -8.97 14.34
N THR A 561 1.72 -7.91 14.66
CA THR A 561 0.76 -7.26 13.76
C THR A 561 1.20 -5.85 13.34
N THR A 562 1.70 -5.04 14.28
CA THR A 562 1.90 -3.59 14.06
C THR A 562 3.33 -3.09 14.33
N GLY A 563 4.30 -3.99 14.55
CA GLY A 563 5.69 -3.62 14.85
C GLY A 563 6.70 -4.63 14.34
N VAL A 564 7.79 -4.83 15.10
CA VAL A 564 8.75 -5.91 14.83
C VAL A 564 8.14 -7.22 15.29
N SER A 565 7.91 -8.18 14.39
CA SER A 565 7.26 -9.44 14.78
C SER A 565 8.17 -10.31 15.63
N ARG A 566 9.48 -10.34 15.34
CA ARG A 566 10.46 -11.11 16.10
C ARG A 566 11.78 -10.38 16.31
N LEU A 567 12.31 -10.42 17.53
CA LEU A 567 13.71 -10.09 17.83
C LEU A 567 14.47 -11.35 18.25
N LEU A 568 15.47 -11.74 17.48
CA LEU A 568 16.37 -12.85 17.76
C LEU A 568 17.76 -12.32 18.13
N ILE A 569 18.29 -12.75 19.27
CA ILE A 569 19.62 -12.38 19.75
C ILE A 569 20.50 -13.64 19.79
N GLU A 570 21.27 -13.87 18.73
CA GLU A 570 22.26 -14.96 18.62
C GLU A 570 23.60 -14.54 19.24
N GLY A 571 23.91 -13.25 19.14
CA GLY A 571 25.02 -12.57 19.79
C GLY A 571 24.87 -11.06 19.64
N GLY A 572 25.42 -10.25 20.54
CA GLY A 572 25.32 -8.79 20.47
C GLY A 572 24.41 -8.18 21.54
N HIS A 573 24.02 -6.92 21.34
CA HIS A 573 23.49 -6.09 22.42
C HIS A 573 22.32 -5.20 21.99
N VAL A 574 21.35 -5.03 22.89
CA VAL A 574 20.36 -3.96 22.80
C VAL A 574 20.81 -2.83 23.72
N THR A 575 20.95 -1.62 23.20
CA THR A 575 21.41 -0.45 23.95
C THR A 575 20.26 0.53 24.22
N GLY A 576 20.49 1.48 25.13
CA GLY A 576 19.51 2.51 25.50
C GLY A 576 18.50 2.08 26.56
N LEU A 577 18.63 0.87 27.12
CA LEU A 577 17.81 0.34 28.21
C LEU A 577 16.30 0.53 27.93
N PRO A 578 15.75 -0.12 26.87
CA PRO A 578 14.40 0.19 26.40
C PRO A 578 13.32 -0.27 27.38
N ALA A 579 12.17 0.41 27.35
CA ALA A 579 10.91 -0.17 27.82
C ALA A 579 10.44 -1.22 26.80
N LEU A 580 10.54 -2.51 27.16
CA LEU A 580 10.22 -3.63 26.28
C LEU A 580 8.77 -4.06 26.46
N ALA A 581 7.99 -4.02 25.38
CA ALA A 581 6.64 -4.57 25.33
C ALA A 581 6.55 -5.66 24.25
N ILE A 582 6.03 -6.83 24.62
CA ILE A 582 5.83 -7.97 23.73
C ILE A 582 4.33 -8.29 23.69
N THR A 583 3.69 -8.14 22.53
CA THR A 583 2.23 -8.18 22.37
C THR A 583 1.83 -8.82 21.05
N ALA A 584 0.55 -9.17 20.87
CA ALA A 584 -0.03 -9.59 19.58
C ALA A 584 0.83 -10.63 18.82
N GLY A 585 1.19 -11.73 19.47
CA GLY A 585 2.01 -12.80 18.90
C GLY A 585 3.49 -12.47 18.70
N GLY A 586 3.97 -11.30 19.18
CA GLY A 586 5.37 -10.91 19.09
C GLY A 586 6.30 -11.82 19.89
N GLU A 587 7.53 -12.01 19.41
CA GLU A 587 8.51 -12.91 20.01
C GLU A 587 9.87 -12.24 20.22
N VAL A 588 10.43 -12.35 21.44
CA VAL A 588 11.85 -12.08 21.71
C VAL A 588 12.53 -13.39 22.06
N ARG A 589 13.66 -13.70 21.42
CA ARG A 589 14.42 -14.93 21.66
C ARG A 589 15.90 -14.68 21.87
N LEU A 590 16.45 -15.25 22.94
CA LEU A 590 17.87 -15.22 23.28
C LEU A 590 18.49 -16.59 22.96
N SER A 591 18.97 -16.79 21.73
CA SER A 591 19.44 -18.10 21.22
C SER A 591 20.96 -18.30 21.28
N GLY A 592 21.71 -17.31 21.76
CA GLY A 592 23.18 -17.39 21.84
C GLY A 592 23.71 -18.49 22.76
N THR A 593 24.86 -19.05 22.43
CA THR A 593 25.51 -20.17 23.16
C THR A 593 26.18 -19.76 24.48
N GLY A 594 26.11 -18.49 24.87
CA GLY A 594 26.70 -18.00 26.11
C GLY A 594 25.97 -16.79 26.68
N GLY A 595 25.26 -16.99 27.79
CA GLY A 595 24.94 -15.98 28.82
C GLY A 595 24.53 -14.58 28.34
N SER A 596 23.83 -14.46 27.21
CA SER A 596 23.43 -13.16 26.68
C SER A 596 22.42 -12.51 27.62
N THR A 597 22.77 -11.36 28.19
CA THR A 597 21.88 -10.60 29.06
C THR A 597 21.26 -9.44 28.29
N LEU A 598 19.94 -9.42 28.17
CA LEU A 598 19.17 -8.29 27.68
C LEU A 598 18.76 -7.39 28.85
N ALA A 599 19.26 -6.16 28.87
CA ALA A 599 18.92 -5.18 29.89
C ALA A 599 17.76 -4.28 29.41
N VAL A 600 16.72 -4.12 30.24
CA VAL A 600 15.51 -3.33 29.93
C VAL A 600 15.12 -2.42 31.09
N LYS A 601 14.50 -1.28 30.78
CA LYS A 601 13.97 -0.35 31.78
C LYS A 601 12.67 -0.88 32.38
N SER A 602 11.82 -1.47 31.54
CA SER A 602 10.60 -2.16 31.96
C SER A 602 10.32 -3.32 31.02
N LEU A 603 9.55 -4.29 31.52
CA LEU A 603 9.13 -5.46 30.77
C LEU A 603 7.62 -5.63 30.88
N ARG A 604 6.93 -5.66 29.73
CA ARG A 604 5.53 -6.07 29.61
C ARG A 604 5.43 -7.22 28.61
N VAL A 605 4.89 -8.35 29.03
CA VAL A 605 4.56 -9.49 28.15
C VAL A 605 3.06 -9.73 28.19
N ASP A 606 2.37 -9.42 27.09
CA ASP A 606 0.92 -9.58 26.97
C ASP A 606 0.58 -11.00 26.53
N ARG A 607 0.38 -11.87 27.52
CA ARG A 607 0.10 -13.29 27.33
C ARG A 607 -1.25 -13.55 26.65
N ALA A 608 -2.24 -12.70 26.92
CA ALA A 608 -3.58 -12.85 26.34
C ALA A 608 -3.54 -12.55 24.84
N ALA A 609 -2.71 -11.59 24.43
CA ALA A 609 -2.43 -11.30 23.04
C ALA A 609 -1.34 -12.20 22.43
N GLY A 610 -0.88 -13.26 23.11
CA GLY A 610 0.09 -14.22 22.56
C GLY A 610 1.57 -13.79 22.59
N GLY A 611 1.95 -12.76 23.35
CA GLY A 611 3.34 -12.32 23.45
C GLY A 611 4.25 -13.34 24.15
N PHE A 612 5.47 -13.52 23.64
CA PHE A 612 6.43 -14.51 24.15
C PHE A 612 7.87 -13.98 24.27
N LEU A 613 8.48 -14.23 25.42
CA LEU A 613 9.90 -14.01 25.69
C LEU A 613 10.57 -15.37 25.94
N ASP A 614 11.34 -15.84 24.97
CA ASP A 614 12.19 -17.02 25.08
C ASP A 614 13.60 -16.64 25.53
N LEU A 615 13.92 -16.98 26.77
CA LEU A 615 15.23 -16.73 27.35
C LEU A 615 16.33 -17.63 26.77
N GLY A 616 15.99 -18.73 26.09
CA GLY A 616 16.97 -19.75 25.70
C GLY A 616 17.93 -20.09 26.84
N ALA A 617 19.23 -19.90 26.62
CA ALA A 617 20.28 -20.05 27.65
C ALA A 617 20.75 -18.71 28.27
N GLY A 618 20.07 -17.60 27.95
CA GLY A 618 20.40 -16.25 28.35
C GLY A 618 19.63 -15.74 29.58
N ALA A 619 19.64 -14.42 29.72
CA ALA A 619 19.05 -13.69 30.83
C ALA A 619 18.40 -12.37 30.38
N VAL A 620 17.44 -11.90 31.16
CA VAL A 620 16.89 -10.55 31.09
C VAL A 620 17.09 -9.87 32.44
N SER A 621 17.69 -8.69 32.43
CA SER A 621 17.82 -7.82 33.60
C SER A 621 16.86 -6.64 33.46
N ILE A 622 15.98 -6.47 34.44
CA ILE A 622 14.90 -5.50 34.45
C ILE A 622 15.22 -4.48 35.53
N ALA A 623 15.23 -3.19 35.17
CA ALA A 623 15.47 -2.12 36.12
C ALA A 623 14.44 -2.10 37.26
N ALA A 624 14.81 -1.49 38.39
CA ALA A 624 13.96 -1.40 39.58
C ALA A 624 12.58 -0.80 39.26
N GLY A 625 11.51 -1.47 39.70
CA GLY A 625 10.13 -1.09 39.39
C GLY A 625 9.69 -1.32 37.94
N GLY A 626 10.54 -1.92 37.10
CA GLY A 626 10.28 -2.15 35.67
C GLY A 626 9.32 -3.30 35.38
N ILE A 627 9.00 -4.14 36.36
CA ILE A 627 7.96 -5.18 36.28
C ILE A 627 7.36 -5.38 37.68
N SER A 628 6.04 -5.61 37.76
CA SER A 628 5.41 -5.98 39.03
C SER A 628 5.67 -7.46 39.34
N ARG A 629 5.73 -7.82 40.63
CA ARG A 629 5.87 -9.23 41.03
C ARG A 629 4.73 -10.10 40.49
N GLY A 630 3.50 -9.57 40.47
CA GLY A 630 2.35 -10.28 39.92
C GLY A 630 2.51 -10.58 38.43
N ASP A 631 2.91 -9.59 37.63
CA ASP A 631 3.11 -9.76 36.20
C ASP A 631 4.28 -10.70 35.88
N LEU A 632 5.37 -10.62 36.65
CA LEU A 632 6.52 -11.52 36.52
C LEU A 632 6.12 -12.98 36.74
N LEU A 633 5.47 -13.27 37.87
CA LEU A 633 5.03 -14.63 38.22
C LEU A 633 4.02 -15.16 37.22
N ALA A 634 3.08 -14.31 36.77
CA ALA A 634 2.09 -14.69 35.78
C ALA A 634 2.73 -14.95 34.39
N GLY A 635 3.78 -14.19 34.03
CA GLY A 635 4.66 -14.41 32.90
C GLY A 635 5.34 -15.77 32.93
N LEU A 636 6.05 -16.05 34.03
CA LEU A 636 6.80 -17.29 34.24
C LEU A 636 5.89 -18.53 34.31
N ALA A 637 4.74 -18.43 34.99
CA ALA A 637 3.78 -19.52 35.08
C ALA A 637 3.24 -19.92 33.70
N ALA A 638 2.99 -18.95 32.82
CA ALA A 638 2.53 -19.19 31.46
C ALA A 638 3.61 -19.89 30.60
N GLY A 639 4.86 -19.45 30.68
CA GLY A 639 5.97 -20.11 29.99
C GLY A 639 6.28 -21.50 30.54
N ARG A 640 6.09 -21.71 31.85
CA ARG A 640 6.37 -22.99 32.53
C ARG A 640 5.43 -24.12 32.14
N ALA A 641 4.19 -23.83 31.73
CA ALA A 641 3.21 -24.79 31.23
C ALA A 641 3.01 -26.07 32.09
N GLY A 642 3.09 -25.96 33.41
CA GLY A 642 2.92 -27.10 34.33
C GLY A 642 4.22 -27.81 34.73
N GLY A 643 5.38 -27.32 34.29
CA GLY A 643 6.69 -27.67 34.87
C GLY A 643 7.80 -27.93 33.87
N ASP A 644 7.46 -28.13 32.60
CA ASP A 644 8.40 -28.54 31.54
C ASP A 644 8.85 -27.38 30.64
N TRP A 645 8.38 -26.15 30.89
CA TRP A 645 8.73 -24.95 30.10
C TRP A 645 8.29 -24.99 28.63
N SER A 646 7.31 -25.83 28.29
CA SER A 646 6.76 -25.96 26.93
C SER A 646 5.79 -24.84 26.51
N GLY A 647 5.56 -23.84 27.39
CA GLY A 647 4.62 -22.76 27.13
C GLY A 647 5.05 -21.88 25.95
N THR A 648 4.10 -21.52 25.10
CA THR A 648 4.32 -20.72 23.89
C THR A 648 4.01 -19.23 24.07
N VAL A 649 3.68 -18.81 25.30
CA VAL A 649 3.36 -17.42 25.67
C VAL A 649 3.95 -17.10 27.05
N GLY A 650 4.15 -15.83 27.35
CA GLY A 650 4.75 -15.40 28.62
C GLY A 650 6.28 -15.44 28.60
N ILE A 651 6.89 -15.79 29.72
CA ILE A 651 8.35 -15.80 29.91
C ILE A 651 8.79 -17.26 30.05
N GLY A 652 9.48 -17.78 29.04
CA GLY A 652 9.86 -19.19 28.96
C GLY A 652 11.32 -19.39 28.53
N SER A 653 11.70 -20.66 28.35
CA SER A 653 13.00 -21.03 27.80
C SER A 653 12.86 -22.32 27.01
N THR A 654 13.03 -22.24 25.69
CA THR A 654 13.05 -23.42 24.82
C THR A 654 14.25 -24.33 25.11
N THR A 655 15.35 -23.77 25.62
CA THR A 655 16.50 -24.54 26.09
C THR A 655 16.19 -25.33 27.36
N ALA A 656 15.46 -24.74 28.32
CA ALA A 656 14.99 -25.46 29.50
C ALA A 656 13.99 -26.55 29.13
N ALA A 657 13.08 -26.26 28.18
CA ALA A 657 12.12 -27.23 27.69
C ALA A 657 12.78 -28.45 27.05
N ALA A 658 13.76 -28.21 26.16
CA ALA A 658 14.54 -29.28 25.54
C ALA A 658 15.32 -30.12 26.57
N ALA A 659 15.93 -29.47 27.55
CA ALA A 659 16.63 -30.20 28.62
C ALA A 659 15.66 -31.05 29.46
N CYS A 660 14.48 -30.51 29.80
CA CYS A 660 13.44 -31.24 30.52
C CYS A 660 12.92 -32.43 29.72
N SER A 661 12.71 -32.29 28.40
CA SER A 661 12.32 -33.41 27.53
C SER A 661 13.40 -34.50 27.47
N ASP A 662 14.67 -34.12 27.57
CA ASP A 662 15.82 -35.03 27.62
C ASP A 662 16.06 -35.61 29.03
N GLY A 663 15.15 -35.37 29.98
CA GLY A 663 15.25 -35.87 31.35
C GLY A 663 16.27 -35.12 32.22
N THR A 664 16.79 -33.99 31.75
CA THR A 664 17.70 -33.11 32.50
C THR A 664 16.88 -31.99 33.13
N PRO A 665 16.65 -31.97 34.46
CA PRO A 665 15.86 -30.93 35.10
C PRO A 665 16.58 -29.58 34.99
N ARG A 666 16.09 -28.72 34.08
CA ARG A 666 16.53 -27.33 33.93
C ARG A 666 15.33 -26.42 34.07
N THR A 667 15.56 -25.25 34.64
CA THR A 667 14.49 -24.29 34.94
C THR A 667 14.93 -22.88 34.60
N VAL A 668 13.95 -21.98 34.50
CA VAL A 668 14.17 -20.54 34.56
C VAL A 668 14.02 -20.13 36.02
N GLY A 669 14.99 -19.39 36.53
CA GLY A 669 14.95 -18.77 37.85
C GLY A 669 14.80 -17.26 37.74
N TRP A 670 14.32 -16.62 38.81
CA TRP A 670 14.28 -15.17 38.94
C TRP A 670 14.76 -14.72 40.32
N LEU A 671 15.42 -13.57 40.37
CA LEU A 671 15.96 -12.98 41.60
C LEU A 671 15.77 -11.47 41.60
N GLU A 672 15.18 -10.94 42.67
CA GLU A 672 15.21 -9.51 42.98
C GLU A 672 16.51 -9.19 43.74
N GLN A 673 17.30 -8.25 43.22
CA GLN A 673 18.57 -7.85 43.80
C GLN A 673 18.38 -6.76 44.85
N GLY A 674 19.42 -6.51 45.66
CA GLY A 674 19.36 -5.51 46.74
C GLY A 674 19.15 -4.06 46.28
N ASP A 675 19.30 -3.78 44.99
CA ASP A 675 19.01 -2.49 44.36
C ASP A 675 17.61 -2.41 43.71
N GLY A 676 16.80 -3.47 43.86
CA GLY A 676 15.46 -3.59 43.30
C GLY A 676 15.43 -4.06 41.84
N THR A 677 16.58 -4.30 41.19
CA THR A 677 16.61 -4.89 39.85
C THR A 677 16.13 -6.34 39.88
N VAL A 678 15.46 -6.78 38.83
CA VAL A 678 14.99 -8.16 38.69
C VAL A 678 15.78 -8.84 37.59
N LEU A 679 16.44 -9.94 37.92
CA LEU A 679 17.10 -10.82 36.97
C LEU A 679 16.19 -12.04 36.72
N VAL A 680 15.95 -12.36 35.46
CA VAL A 680 15.26 -13.59 35.02
C VAL A 680 16.19 -14.32 34.07
N ALA A 681 16.56 -15.57 34.34
CA ALA A 681 17.54 -16.25 33.49
C ALA A 681 17.39 -17.77 33.48
N PHE A 682 17.93 -18.37 32.42
CA PHE A 682 18.16 -19.81 32.37
C PHE A 682 19.08 -20.23 33.52
N ALA A 683 18.64 -21.21 34.31
CA ALA A 683 19.41 -21.78 35.42
C ALA A 683 19.94 -20.77 36.46
N ALA A 684 19.28 -19.62 36.64
CA ALA A 684 19.57 -18.70 37.76
C ALA A 684 19.09 -19.26 39.11
N ALA A 685 19.79 -18.91 40.18
CA ALA A 685 19.29 -19.08 41.55
C ALA A 685 18.06 -18.17 41.75
N GLY A 686 17.00 -18.73 42.32
CA GLY A 686 15.72 -18.04 42.46
C GLY A 686 14.59 -19.00 42.79
N ASP A 687 13.38 -18.47 42.91
CA ASP A 687 12.16 -19.24 43.12
C ASP A 687 11.75 -19.89 41.79
N THR A 688 12.26 -21.10 41.57
CA THR A 688 12.05 -21.90 40.35
C THR A 688 10.72 -22.63 40.36
N ASN A 689 10.16 -22.86 41.56
CA ASN A 689 8.91 -23.57 41.74
C ASN A 689 7.68 -22.62 41.79
N LEU A 690 7.92 -21.29 41.82
CA LEU A 690 6.97 -20.18 41.87
C LEU A 690 6.12 -20.15 43.16
N ASP A 691 6.63 -20.65 44.28
CA ASP A 691 5.94 -20.65 45.58
C ASP A 691 6.17 -19.38 46.42
N GLY A 692 7.01 -18.49 45.93
CA GLY A 692 7.32 -17.20 46.52
C GLY A 692 8.44 -17.23 47.56
N LEU A 693 9.06 -18.38 47.81
CA LEU A 693 10.22 -18.58 48.66
C LEU A 693 11.42 -19.02 47.81
N VAL A 694 12.63 -18.60 48.20
CA VAL A 694 13.86 -19.16 47.65
C VAL A 694 14.42 -20.14 48.68
N ASP A 695 14.22 -21.44 48.47
CA ASP A 695 14.59 -22.47 49.45
C ASP A 695 15.21 -23.73 48.82
N ILE A 696 15.33 -24.80 49.60
CA ILE A 696 15.94 -26.05 49.12
C ILE A 696 15.09 -26.75 48.03
N LEU A 697 13.79 -26.46 47.96
CA LEU A 697 12.89 -26.99 46.93
C LEU A 697 13.26 -26.45 45.55
N ASP A 698 13.81 -25.23 45.46
CA ASP A 698 14.31 -24.66 44.21
C ASP A 698 15.55 -25.35 43.67
N VAL A 699 16.34 -25.95 44.56
CA VAL A 699 17.54 -26.72 44.19
C VAL A 699 17.20 -28.20 44.00
N SER A 700 16.06 -28.68 44.50
CA SER A 700 15.71 -30.11 44.56
C SER A 700 14.64 -30.58 43.55
N PHE A 701 14.11 -29.69 42.71
CA PHE A 701 13.29 -30.07 41.55
C PHE A 701 14.16 -30.78 40.48
N GLY A 702 14.48 -32.03 40.78
CA GLY A 702 15.27 -32.94 39.96
C GLY A 702 15.36 -34.38 40.52
N ALA A 703 14.77 -34.67 41.69
CA ALA A 703 14.64 -36.05 42.14
C ALA A 703 13.38 -36.69 41.53
N PRO A 704 13.46 -37.76 40.73
CA PRO A 704 12.28 -38.49 40.30
C PRO A 704 11.55 -39.03 41.53
N LYS A 705 10.22 -39.10 41.46
CA LYS A 705 9.38 -39.80 42.45
C LYS A 705 10.09 -41.09 42.86
N PRO A 706 10.29 -41.37 44.16
CA PRO A 706 10.97 -42.59 44.56
C PRO A 706 10.10 -43.78 44.15
N ALA A 707 10.52 -44.46 43.09
CA ALA A 707 10.18 -45.85 42.90
C ALA A 707 10.66 -46.61 44.15
N THR A 708 9.80 -47.50 44.60
CA THR A 708 9.93 -48.35 45.79
C THR A 708 11.38 -48.79 46.11
N HIS A 709 11.76 -48.58 47.38
CA HIS A 709 12.87 -49.21 48.11
C HIS A 709 14.26 -49.29 47.44
N ARG A 710 15.13 -48.29 47.70
CA ARG A 710 16.54 -48.48 48.15
C ARG A 710 17.18 -47.13 48.54
N ARG A 711 17.95 -47.10 49.65
CA ARG A 711 18.57 -45.89 50.24
C ARG A 711 19.88 -45.50 49.55
N PRO A 712 20.21 -44.19 49.35
CA PRO A 712 21.54 -43.75 48.95
C PRO A 712 22.48 -43.51 50.15
N LYS A 713 23.80 -43.64 49.90
CA LYS A 713 24.92 -43.45 50.85
C LYS A 713 25.31 -41.95 51.00
N PRO A 714 25.94 -41.53 52.12
CA PRO A 714 26.20 -40.12 52.39
C PRO A 714 27.41 -39.57 51.62
N ALA A 715 27.27 -38.37 51.05
CA ALA A 715 28.36 -37.55 50.53
C ALA A 715 28.55 -36.32 51.43
N THR A 716 29.80 -35.96 51.71
CA THR A 716 30.19 -34.80 52.52
C THR A 716 30.01 -33.51 51.72
N MET A 717 29.35 -32.51 52.32
CA MET A 717 28.94 -31.26 51.67
C MET A 717 29.70 -30.06 52.23
N TRP A 718 30.07 -29.11 51.36
CA TRP A 718 30.67 -27.82 51.73
C TRP A 718 29.66 -26.70 51.45
N VAL A 719 29.42 -25.82 52.42
CA VAL A 719 28.55 -24.63 52.28
C VAL A 719 29.29 -23.40 52.81
N VAL A 720 29.22 -22.29 52.06
CA VAL A 720 29.78 -20.99 52.44
C VAL A 720 28.63 -20.03 52.73
N LEU A 721 28.62 -19.46 53.94
CA LEU A 721 27.68 -18.42 54.35
C LEU A 721 28.49 -17.25 54.92
N GLY A 722 28.30 -16.05 54.36
CA GLY A 722 28.89 -14.81 54.89
C GLY A 722 30.42 -14.75 54.95
N GLY A 723 31.13 -15.47 54.07
CA GLY A 723 32.60 -15.42 53.99
C GLY A 723 33.37 -16.32 54.99
N ARG A 724 32.72 -17.27 55.66
CA ARG A 724 33.39 -18.34 56.43
C ARG A 724 32.93 -19.73 55.99
N ILE A 725 33.86 -20.69 55.99
CA ILE A 725 33.61 -22.10 55.66
C ILE A 725 33.22 -22.84 56.94
N VAL A 726 32.03 -23.44 56.97
CA VAL A 726 31.57 -24.29 58.09
C VAL A 726 31.48 -25.74 57.60
N LEU A 727 32.06 -26.66 58.37
CA LEU A 727 32.26 -28.06 58.00
C LEU A 727 31.27 -28.93 58.79
N PHE A 728 30.36 -29.63 58.10
CA PHE A 728 29.45 -30.58 58.75
C PHE A 728 29.92 -32.02 58.53
N GLY A 729 30.45 -32.63 59.59
CA GLY A 729 30.74 -34.06 59.67
C GLY A 729 29.58 -34.83 60.30
N SER A 730 29.09 -35.87 59.62
CA SER A 730 28.13 -36.82 60.18
C SER A 730 28.84 -37.80 61.13
N VAL A 731 28.47 -37.79 62.42
CA VAL A 731 28.83 -38.86 63.36
C VAL A 731 27.61 -39.75 63.60
N GLY A 732 27.81 -41.06 63.44
CA GLY A 732 26.78 -42.08 63.59
C GLY A 732 26.16 -42.11 65.00
N LYS A 733 24.84 -42.34 65.01
CA LYS A 733 23.90 -42.51 66.13
C LYS A 733 24.50 -42.71 67.54
N GLY A 734 24.23 -41.72 68.40
CA GLY A 734 24.21 -41.85 69.86
C GLY A 734 23.80 -40.51 70.46
N ARG A 735 22.85 -40.51 71.40
CA ARG A 735 22.27 -39.31 72.02
C ARG A 735 23.36 -38.30 72.47
N GLY A 736 23.23 -37.02 72.10
CA GLY A 736 23.96 -35.92 72.75
C GLY A 736 24.26 -34.72 71.84
N GLN A 737 23.69 -33.57 72.20
CA GLN A 737 24.08 -32.17 71.91
C GLN A 737 24.75 -31.80 70.58
N VAL A 738 24.11 -30.89 69.85
CA VAL A 738 24.75 -30.06 68.82
C VAL A 738 25.54 -28.95 69.54
N VAL A 739 26.87 -28.97 69.42
CA VAL A 739 27.73 -27.83 69.77
C VAL A 739 27.98 -27.04 68.49
N ALA A 740 27.65 -25.75 68.50
CA ALA A 740 28.08 -24.81 67.48
C ALA A 740 29.54 -24.40 67.74
N VAL A 741 30.38 -24.38 66.70
CA VAL A 741 31.64 -23.62 66.68
C VAL A 741 31.57 -22.64 65.52
#